data_AF-A0A946RXS6-F1
#
_entry.id   AF-A0A946RXS6-F1
#
_cell.length_a   1.000
_cell.length_b   1.000
_cell.length_c   1.000
_cell.angle_alpha   90.00
_cell.angle_beta   90.00
_cell.angle_gamma   90.00
#
_symmetry.space_group_name_H-M   'P 1'
#
loop_
_entity.id
_entity.type
_entity.pdbx_description
1 polymer ?
#
loop_
_entity_poly.entity_id
_entity_poly.type
_entity_poly.pdbx_seq_one_letter_code
_entity_poly.pdbx_strand_id
1 'polypeptide(L)'
;MPNFRNFLMGLWIFVFINCSNNDPSSVNQTDVPVKPDGMQAVALSATEIFINWEDNSSNEDGFIIEASAVDQQNFTQISNTPPNILSFTLADCTPSCVYFFRVYAFNNNGNSDFSAIVSVFTPDLPPRAPSNLRYTNLMLNSVDLFWTDNSDNEDGFKIERKPVGDFPYIEIATVLTPDTSFQDDGLISGSEYYYKVRAYNSGGVSPYSNSILVKTLELPQAPSGLWTEVLSISSIKIYWVDNSTNENGFSIERRTANDTSWTETARYDARHTTHTDVDVLPSTTYYYRLRAFNGAGYSNYSNEATARTPGPPVAPSNLTAITNSTEIVQLSWADNSENETAFEIFASIGDTSHFFLLHTFPENTTCASVRDEVLFQDYYYRIRAVNIHGNSTWSNTVTANTKDPIVFLGGLTIIDVSSVDNPEIIGFCEASPNPRDIFISNETACIAGDNSGLVIVDISDKSDPEIAGSYPINLGVSGVFVSGNSAYLTGSQSGFRILDISVPSNILELGYLGRASVSVFVTGRYACLTSTATPLNIIDVIAPNHLVQIGTIDSEASGTDISIKDQYAYVCTQRSGLKIYRINDPSRPIEVGTCNINVASIFISGDYAYATSINTGLHIIDIRLPSNPVEVAQIQTPGNAWDVCVLHNYAYVADYAQGLQIIDVSDPANPFLVGAVDTDGFERCVWVVEY
;
A
#
# COMPACT_ATOMS: atom_id res chain seq x y z
N MET A 1 -2.00 -42.51 -0.75
CA MET A 1 -0.54 -42.34 -0.84
C MET A 1 0.01 -43.37 -1.82
N PRO A 2 1.08 -43.05 -2.58
CA PRO A 2 1.73 -41.73 -2.66
C PRO A 2 0.82 -40.66 -3.27
N ASN A 3 1.25 -39.40 -3.24
CA ASN A 3 0.53 -38.27 -3.84
C ASN A 3 1.36 -37.71 -5.02
N PHE A 4 0.69 -37.42 -6.14
CA PHE A 4 1.11 -36.39 -7.08
C PHE A 4 0.11 -35.23 -6.97
N ARG A 5 0.58 -33.98 -6.89
CA ARG A 5 -0.22 -32.78 -7.25
C ARG A 5 0.64 -31.52 -7.33
N ASN A 6 0.35 -30.70 -8.33
CA ASN A 6 0.90 -29.37 -8.58
C ASN A 6 -0.27 -28.41 -8.95
N PHE A 7 -0.35 -27.24 -8.29
CA PHE A 7 -0.98 -25.95 -8.67
C PHE A 7 -2.52 -25.77 -9.04
N LEU A 8 -3.22 -24.84 -8.32
CA LEU A 8 -4.17 -23.72 -8.74
C LEU A 8 -5.73 -23.83 -9.05
N MET A 9 -6.53 -22.78 -8.64
CA MET A 9 -7.86 -22.16 -9.12
C MET A 9 -9.34 -22.60 -8.68
N GLY A 10 -10.45 -21.76 -8.86
CA GLY A 10 -11.91 -21.94 -8.37
C GLY A 10 -13.12 -20.99 -8.90
N LEU A 11 -14.45 -21.09 -8.45
CA LEU A 11 -15.75 -20.29 -8.86
C LEU A 11 -17.05 -20.46 -7.88
N TRP A 12 -18.40 -20.03 -7.91
CA TRP A 12 -19.51 -19.36 -8.77
C TRP A 12 -20.87 -18.84 -8.03
N ILE A 13 -22.06 -18.42 -8.67
CA ILE A 13 -23.26 -17.53 -8.15
C ILE A 13 -24.84 -17.85 -8.52
N PHE A 14 -25.95 -17.02 -8.24
CA PHE A 14 -27.51 -17.21 -8.06
C PHE A 14 -28.67 -16.33 -8.86
N VAL A 15 -30.07 -16.41 -8.65
CA VAL A 15 -31.27 -15.51 -9.19
C VAL A 15 -32.84 -15.67 -8.68
N PHE A 16 -33.88 -14.73 -8.88
CA PHE A 16 -35.43 -14.69 -8.49
C PHE A 16 -36.42 -13.59 -9.23
N ILE A 17 -37.77 -13.16 -9.13
CA ILE A 17 -39.28 -13.39 -8.69
C ILE A 17 -40.29 -12.14 -9.15
N ASN A 18 -41.66 -11.77 -9.16
CA ASN A 18 -43.19 -12.02 -8.79
C ASN A 18 -44.28 -11.21 -9.74
N CYS A 19 -45.64 -10.78 -9.69
CA CYS A 19 -47.03 -10.60 -8.97
C CYS A 19 -48.25 -10.16 -10.00
N SER A 20 -49.57 -9.63 -9.93
CA SER A 20 -50.88 -9.22 -9.13
C SER A 20 -52.08 -8.64 -10.10
N ASN A 21 -53.37 -8.09 -9.99
CA ASN A 21 -54.76 -7.93 -9.25
C ASN A 21 -55.87 -7.07 -10.14
N ASN A 22 -57.19 -6.59 -10.04
CA ASN A 22 -58.57 -6.46 -9.30
C ASN A 22 -59.77 -5.82 -10.24
N ASP A 23 -61.09 -5.30 -10.08
CA ASP A 23 -62.30 -4.95 -9.15
C ASP A 23 -63.76 -4.50 -9.83
N PRO A 24 -64.95 -4.08 -9.16
CA PRO A 24 -66.43 -3.97 -9.67
C PRO A 24 -67.43 -2.66 -9.49
N SER A 25 -68.83 -2.67 -9.69
CA SER A 25 -69.88 -1.49 -9.72
C SER A 25 -71.50 -1.67 -9.48
N SER A 26 -72.46 -0.65 -9.60
CA SER A 26 -73.99 -0.63 -9.21
C SER A 26 -75.10 0.39 -9.86
N VAL A 27 -76.42 0.58 -9.37
CA VAL A 27 -77.66 1.32 -10.02
C VAL A 27 -78.93 1.86 -9.15
N ASN A 28 -80.03 2.56 -9.66
CA ASN A 28 -81.30 3.21 -9.01
C ASN A 28 -82.66 3.31 -9.92
N GLN A 29 -83.92 3.91 -9.81
CA GLN A 29 -84.88 4.86 -9.01
C GLN A 29 -86.48 4.59 -9.26
N THR A 30 -87.69 5.30 -9.12
CA THR A 30 -88.43 6.67 -9.09
C THR A 30 -89.92 6.71 -8.45
N ASP A 31 -90.78 7.82 -8.42
CA ASP A 31 -92.16 7.96 -7.71
C ASP A 31 -93.40 8.86 -8.29
N VAL A 32 -94.31 9.58 -7.51
CA VAL A 32 -95.81 9.91 -7.79
C VAL A 32 -96.55 11.30 -7.30
N PRO A 33 -97.82 11.73 -7.69
CA PRO A 33 -98.44 13.16 -7.63
C PRO A 33 -99.94 13.54 -7.08
N VAL A 34 -100.34 14.85 -6.79
CA VAL A 34 -101.72 15.58 -6.92
C VAL A 34 -101.84 17.17 -6.89
N LYS A 35 -101.84 17.88 -5.73
CA LYS A 35 -101.68 19.37 -5.60
C LYS A 35 -100.23 19.73 -5.99
N PRO A 36 -99.75 20.99 -6.05
CA PRO A 36 -98.32 21.23 -6.25
C PRO A 36 -97.51 20.59 -5.11
N ASP A 37 -96.94 19.43 -5.39
CA ASP A 37 -96.02 18.67 -4.56
C ASP A 37 -94.68 18.62 -5.32
N GLY A 38 -93.69 17.87 -4.83
CA GLY A 38 -92.33 17.98 -5.36
C GLY A 38 -91.75 19.40 -5.24
N MET A 39 -92.38 20.27 -4.45
CA MET A 39 -92.01 21.67 -4.25
C MET A 39 -90.57 21.74 -3.74
N GLN A 40 -89.70 22.49 -4.41
CA GLN A 40 -88.33 22.74 -3.98
C GLN A 40 -88.01 24.24 -4.07
N ALA A 41 -87.08 24.67 -3.22
CA ALA A 41 -86.56 26.03 -3.22
C ALA A 41 -85.04 25.96 -3.07
N VAL A 42 -84.33 26.62 -3.98
CA VAL A 42 -82.87 26.61 -4.10
C VAL A 42 -82.40 28.04 -4.27
N ALA A 43 -81.56 28.53 -3.38
CA ALA A 43 -80.89 29.82 -3.55
C ALA A 43 -79.90 29.68 -4.72
N LEU A 44 -80.09 30.48 -5.78
CA LEU A 44 -79.14 30.58 -6.89
C LEU A 44 -77.96 31.48 -6.51
N SER A 45 -78.22 32.48 -5.67
CA SER A 45 -77.23 33.40 -5.11
C SER A 45 -77.73 33.98 -3.78
N ALA A 46 -76.94 34.85 -3.16
CA ALA A 46 -77.34 35.62 -1.99
C ALA A 46 -78.59 36.50 -2.22
N THR A 47 -78.93 36.81 -3.48
CA THR A 47 -80.01 37.74 -3.87
C THR A 47 -81.04 37.12 -4.81
N GLU A 48 -80.93 35.83 -5.15
CA GLU A 48 -81.84 35.14 -6.06
C GLU A 48 -82.21 33.75 -5.56
N ILE A 49 -83.50 33.42 -5.61
CA ILE A 49 -84.05 32.11 -5.26
C ILE A 49 -84.82 31.56 -6.44
N PHE A 50 -84.45 30.36 -6.89
CA PHE A 50 -85.27 29.53 -7.77
C PHE A 50 -86.20 28.66 -6.94
N ILE A 51 -87.47 28.62 -7.32
CA ILE A 51 -88.43 27.64 -6.82
C ILE A 51 -89.01 26.84 -7.99
N ASN A 52 -89.29 25.56 -7.76
CA ASN A 52 -90.04 24.72 -8.68
C ASN A 52 -91.05 23.86 -7.92
N TRP A 53 -91.97 23.27 -8.67
CA TRP A 53 -92.98 22.33 -8.20
C TRP A 53 -93.24 21.30 -9.29
N GLU A 54 -93.76 20.15 -8.92
CA GLU A 54 -94.26 19.18 -9.89
C GLU A 54 -95.70 19.58 -10.26
N ASP A 55 -95.97 19.68 -11.57
CA ASP A 55 -97.37 19.58 -12.00
C ASP A 55 -97.79 18.15 -11.78
N ASN A 56 -98.83 18.05 -11.00
CA ASN A 56 -99.40 16.82 -10.57
C ASN A 56 -100.81 16.62 -11.15
N SER A 57 -101.11 17.43 -12.15
CA SER A 57 -102.37 17.56 -12.86
C SER A 57 -102.09 17.78 -14.35
N SER A 58 -103.13 18.08 -15.12
CA SER A 58 -103.02 18.54 -16.53
C SER A 58 -104.26 19.35 -16.92
N ASN A 59 -104.75 20.11 -15.95
CA ASN A 59 -106.08 20.72 -15.96
C ASN A 59 -106.15 21.95 -15.04
N GLU A 60 -105.00 22.59 -14.83
CA GLU A 60 -104.77 23.85 -14.14
C GLU A 60 -104.82 25.04 -15.12
N ASP A 61 -105.33 26.19 -14.70
CA ASP A 61 -105.29 27.45 -15.47
C ASP A 61 -104.06 28.32 -15.09
N GLY A 62 -103.24 27.86 -14.14
CA GLY A 62 -102.00 28.49 -13.70
C GLY A 62 -101.68 28.25 -12.23
N PHE A 63 -100.62 28.92 -11.73
CA PHE A 63 -100.21 28.85 -10.32
C PHE A 63 -100.02 30.24 -9.70
N ILE A 64 -100.41 30.38 -8.44
CA ILE A 64 -100.11 31.57 -7.62
C ILE A 64 -98.93 31.26 -6.70
N ILE A 65 -97.95 32.16 -6.65
CA ILE A 65 -96.77 32.04 -5.80
C ILE A 65 -96.86 33.06 -4.66
N GLU A 66 -96.83 32.55 -3.43
CA GLU A 66 -96.71 33.38 -2.23
C GLU A 66 -95.39 33.12 -1.49
N ALA A 67 -94.83 34.17 -0.90
CA ALA A 67 -93.61 34.08 -0.10
C ALA A 67 -93.71 34.86 1.22
N SER A 68 -92.87 34.50 2.19
CA SER A 68 -92.64 35.24 3.43
C SER A 68 -91.16 35.20 3.80
N ALA A 69 -90.58 36.32 4.20
CA ALA A 69 -89.22 36.43 4.70
C ALA A 69 -89.17 36.58 6.25
N VAL A 70 -90.27 36.23 6.93
CA VAL A 70 -90.45 36.46 8.38
C VAL A 70 -90.86 35.17 9.10
N ASP A 71 -91.93 34.52 8.65
CA ASP A 71 -92.47 33.31 9.29
C ASP A 71 -93.35 32.49 8.32
N GLN A 72 -93.87 31.36 8.79
CA GLN A 72 -94.72 30.45 8.02
C GLN A 72 -96.23 30.81 8.06
N GLN A 73 -96.58 32.08 8.30
CA GLN A 73 -97.97 32.55 8.40
C GLN A 73 -98.21 33.82 7.58
N ASN A 74 -97.32 34.80 7.66
CA ASN A 74 -97.42 36.11 7.03
C ASN A 74 -96.92 36.08 5.58
N PHE A 75 -97.60 35.29 4.75
CA PHE A 75 -97.35 35.19 3.31
C PHE A 75 -97.93 36.38 2.53
N THR A 76 -97.24 36.79 1.48
CA THR A 76 -97.72 37.74 0.48
C THR A 76 -97.59 37.14 -0.92
N GLN A 77 -98.56 37.42 -1.80
CA GLN A 77 -98.45 37.02 -3.21
C GLN A 77 -97.34 37.82 -3.89
N ILE A 78 -96.34 37.12 -4.41
CA ILE A 78 -95.20 37.72 -5.12
C ILE A 78 -95.31 37.60 -6.64
N SER A 79 -96.03 36.59 -7.15
CA SER A 79 -96.27 36.44 -8.59
C SER A 79 -97.44 35.53 -8.93
N ASN A 80 -97.77 35.43 -10.22
CA ASN A 80 -98.64 34.42 -10.80
C ASN A 80 -98.07 33.93 -12.12
N THR A 81 -98.35 32.68 -12.48
CA THR A 81 -97.83 32.02 -13.68
C THR A 81 -98.96 31.38 -14.52
N PRO A 82 -98.79 31.30 -15.85
CA PRO A 82 -99.68 30.53 -16.74
C PRO A 82 -99.72 29.01 -16.44
N PRO A 83 -100.62 28.25 -17.09
CA PRO A 83 -100.65 26.78 -17.03
C PRO A 83 -99.29 26.16 -17.39
N ASN A 84 -99.01 24.98 -16.86
CA ASN A 84 -97.81 24.16 -17.16
C ASN A 84 -96.46 24.88 -16.91
N ILE A 85 -96.43 26.05 -16.25
CA ILE A 85 -95.19 26.72 -15.81
C ILE A 85 -94.88 26.24 -14.40
N LEU A 86 -93.77 25.51 -14.25
CA LEU A 86 -93.46 24.72 -13.06
C LEU A 86 -92.30 25.29 -12.22
N SER A 87 -91.98 26.56 -12.44
CA SER A 87 -90.90 27.24 -11.75
C SER A 87 -91.02 28.76 -11.78
N PHE A 88 -90.44 29.42 -10.78
CA PHE A 88 -90.33 30.86 -10.68
C PHE A 88 -88.97 31.24 -10.06
N THR A 89 -88.41 32.39 -10.44
CA THR A 89 -87.20 32.94 -9.81
C THR A 89 -87.55 34.26 -9.13
N LEU A 90 -87.37 34.33 -7.80
CA LEU A 90 -87.40 35.57 -7.05
C LEU A 90 -86.02 36.23 -7.11
N ALA A 91 -85.97 37.50 -7.49
CA ALA A 91 -84.77 38.35 -7.45
C ALA A 91 -84.87 39.35 -6.29
N ASP A 92 -83.81 40.13 -6.09
CA ASP A 92 -83.67 41.15 -5.03
C ASP A 92 -83.93 40.60 -3.61
N CYS A 93 -83.60 39.32 -3.38
CA CYS A 93 -83.65 38.72 -2.05
C CYS A 93 -82.63 39.36 -1.09
N THR A 94 -82.96 39.38 0.20
CA THR A 94 -82.02 39.81 1.25
C THR A 94 -81.07 38.66 1.59
N PRO A 95 -79.74 38.83 1.53
CA PRO A 95 -78.76 37.81 1.94
C PRO A 95 -78.93 37.34 3.38
N SER A 96 -78.42 36.14 3.67
CA SER A 96 -78.43 35.54 5.02
C SER A 96 -79.83 35.43 5.66
N CYS A 97 -80.90 35.36 4.85
CA CYS A 97 -82.30 35.35 5.27
C CYS A 97 -83.00 34.02 4.91
N VAL A 98 -84.00 33.62 5.71
CA VAL A 98 -84.87 32.46 5.41
C VAL A 98 -86.14 32.95 4.70
N TYR A 99 -86.36 32.46 3.48
CA TYR A 99 -87.60 32.65 2.74
C TYR A 99 -88.44 31.38 2.78
N PHE A 100 -89.70 31.53 3.15
CA PHE A 100 -90.74 30.51 3.06
C PHE A 100 -91.56 30.73 1.79
N PHE A 101 -91.83 29.67 1.02
CA PHE A 101 -92.67 29.71 -0.18
C PHE A 101 -93.80 28.70 -0.09
N ARG A 102 -94.93 29.04 -0.71
CA ARG A 102 -96.02 28.11 -1.01
C ARG A 102 -96.67 28.46 -2.34
N VAL A 103 -97.10 27.44 -3.06
CA VAL A 103 -97.73 27.56 -4.38
C VAL A 103 -99.06 26.84 -4.36
N TYR A 104 -100.07 27.36 -5.04
CA TYR A 104 -101.28 26.60 -5.35
C TYR A 104 -101.57 26.65 -6.85
N ALA A 105 -102.03 25.51 -7.38
CA ALA A 105 -102.64 25.47 -8.70
C ALA A 105 -104.03 26.10 -8.59
N PHE A 106 -104.46 26.84 -9.60
CA PHE A 106 -105.84 27.30 -9.71
C PHE A 106 -106.41 26.90 -11.06
N ASN A 107 -107.69 26.57 -11.09
CA ASN A 107 -108.46 26.49 -12.33
C ASN A 107 -109.87 27.06 -12.14
N ASN A 108 -110.63 27.10 -13.22
CA ASN A 108 -112.03 27.54 -13.23
C ASN A 108 -112.97 26.73 -12.30
N ASN A 109 -112.55 25.58 -11.77
CA ASN A 109 -113.29 24.80 -10.76
C ASN A 109 -112.87 25.14 -9.31
N GLY A 110 -111.71 25.77 -9.10
CA GLY A 110 -111.23 26.21 -7.80
C GLY A 110 -109.70 26.27 -7.69
N ASN A 111 -109.22 26.74 -6.53
CA ASN A 111 -107.83 26.59 -6.12
C ASN A 111 -107.61 25.18 -5.56
N SER A 112 -106.43 24.61 -5.76
CA SER A 112 -105.96 23.48 -4.95
C SER A 112 -105.75 23.93 -3.49
N ASP A 113 -105.58 22.97 -2.58
CA ASP A 113 -104.82 23.24 -1.37
C ASP A 113 -103.42 23.78 -1.73
N PHE A 114 -102.83 24.58 -0.84
CA PHE A 114 -101.43 24.99 -0.98
C PHE A 114 -100.51 23.75 -0.99
N SER A 115 -99.38 23.91 -1.68
CA SER A 115 -98.21 23.03 -1.56
C SER A 115 -97.78 22.87 -0.09
N ALA A 116 -96.91 21.89 0.16
CA ALA A 116 -96.06 21.97 1.33
C ALA A 116 -95.32 23.33 1.35
N ILE A 117 -95.22 23.96 2.52
CA ILE A 117 -94.37 25.15 2.68
C ILE A 117 -92.92 24.68 2.61
N VAL A 118 -92.17 25.22 1.65
CA VAL A 118 -90.72 25.03 1.57
C VAL A 118 -90.00 26.24 2.15
N SER A 119 -88.88 26.00 2.81
CA SER A 119 -87.99 27.05 3.33
C SER A 119 -86.63 26.94 2.68
N VAL A 120 -86.07 28.05 2.23
CA VAL A 120 -84.69 28.13 1.75
C VAL A 120 -83.99 29.31 2.42
N PHE A 121 -82.70 29.12 2.72
CA PHE A 121 -81.82 30.17 3.23
C PHE A 121 -81.04 30.74 2.04
N THR A 122 -81.10 32.04 1.82
CA THR A 122 -80.13 32.72 0.94
C THR A 122 -78.77 32.66 1.64
N PRO A 123 -77.68 32.25 0.96
CA PRO A 123 -76.36 32.29 1.57
C PRO A 123 -75.90 33.74 1.79
N ASP A 124 -74.73 33.91 2.42
CA ASP A 124 -74.13 35.22 2.62
C ASP A 124 -73.76 35.89 1.28
N LEU A 125 -73.57 37.21 1.27
CA LEU A 125 -72.98 37.89 0.12
C LEU A 125 -71.51 37.45 -0.02
N PRO A 126 -71.01 37.10 -1.23
CA PRO A 126 -69.58 36.87 -1.43
C PRO A 126 -68.75 38.07 -0.99
N PRO A 127 -67.54 37.89 -0.40
CA PRO A 127 -66.78 39.01 0.13
C PRO A 127 -66.17 39.88 -0.99
N ARG A 128 -65.49 40.96 -0.60
CA ARG A 128 -64.79 41.84 -1.55
C ARG A 128 -63.42 41.24 -1.94
N ALA A 129 -62.84 41.74 -3.02
CA ALA A 129 -61.50 41.32 -3.43
C ALA A 129 -60.45 41.81 -2.41
N PRO A 130 -59.55 40.95 -1.89
CA PRO A 130 -58.37 41.42 -1.16
C PRO A 130 -57.48 42.25 -2.09
N SER A 131 -56.74 43.21 -1.55
CA SER A 131 -55.98 44.19 -2.32
C SER A 131 -54.52 44.25 -1.86
N ASN A 132 -53.67 44.99 -2.59
CA ASN A 132 -52.29 45.27 -2.18
C ASN A 132 -51.48 44.01 -1.82
N LEU A 133 -51.66 42.93 -2.61
CA LEU A 133 -50.86 41.72 -2.52
C LEU A 133 -49.40 42.06 -2.85
N ARG A 134 -48.50 41.73 -1.93
CA ARG A 134 -47.06 41.99 -1.99
C ARG A 134 -46.30 40.87 -1.29
N TYR A 135 -44.98 40.89 -1.43
CA TYR A 135 -44.06 40.06 -0.65
C TYR A 135 -43.02 40.96 0.04
N THR A 136 -42.30 40.43 1.03
CA THR A 136 -41.22 41.16 1.72
C THR A 136 -39.98 40.30 1.93
N ASN A 137 -40.11 39.21 2.67
CA ASN A 137 -39.06 38.25 2.94
C ASN A 137 -38.95 37.27 1.78
N LEU A 138 -37.72 36.92 1.41
CA LEU A 138 -37.43 36.08 0.25
C LEU A 138 -36.23 35.20 0.58
N MET A 139 -36.43 33.90 0.60
CA MET A 139 -35.38 32.92 0.89
C MET A 139 -35.04 32.11 -0.37
N LEU A 140 -34.18 31.11 -0.19
CA LEU A 140 -33.81 30.17 -1.25
C LEU A 140 -35.00 29.33 -1.73
N ASN A 141 -35.92 28.99 -0.84
CA ASN A 141 -37.04 28.08 -1.06
C ASN A 141 -38.37 28.57 -0.44
N SER A 142 -38.48 29.85 -0.10
CA SER A 142 -39.73 30.41 0.45
C SER A 142 -39.92 31.92 0.20
N VAL A 143 -41.16 32.38 0.36
CA VAL A 143 -41.56 33.80 0.31
C VAL A 143 -42.66 34.10 1.33
N ASP A 144 -42.55 35.25 2.01
CA ASP A 144 -43.62 35.76 2.89
C ASP A 144 -44.53 36.71 2.09
N LEU A 145 -45.79 36.30 1.91
CA LEU A 145 -46.84 37.05 1.21
C LEU A 145 -47.70 37.85 2.20
N PHE A 146 -48.14 39.04 1.79
CA PHE A 146 -49.02 39.92 2.57
C PHE A 146 -50.04 40.57 1.65
N TRP A 147 -51.29 40.71 2.10
CA TRP A 147 -52.33 41.47 1.39
C TRP A 147 -52.96 42.54 2.28
N THR A 148 -54.10 43.07 1.88
CA THR A 148 -54.93 44.00 2.63
C THR A 148 -56.37 43.55 2.50
N ASP A 149 -56.98 43.27 3.64
CA ASP A 149 -58.40 42.93 3.74
C ASP A 149 -59.27 44.13 3.31
N ASN A 150 -60.47 43.86 2.79
CA ASN A 150 -61.41 44.89 2.34
C ASN A 150 -62.87 44.61 2.76
N SER A 151 -63.16 43.57 3.52
CA SER A 151 -64.50 43.34 4.11
C SER A 151 -64.39 42.78 5.53
N ASP A 152 -65.54 42.58 6.17
CA ASP A 152 -65.66 42.05 7.53
C ASP A 152 -66.58 40.78 7.53
N ASN A 153 -66.71 40.10 6.39
CA ASN A 153 -67.67 39.00 6.18
C ASN A 153 -67.04 37.74 5.56
N GLU A 154 -65.73 37.62 5.71
CA GLU A 154 -64.85 36.54 5.28
C GLU A 154 -64.77 35.42 6.33
N ASP A 155 -64.81 34.15 5.87
CA ASP A 155 -64.28 33.01 6.63
C ASP A 155 -62.74 32.93 6.47
N GLY A 156 -62.20 33.49 5.38
CA GLY A 156 -60.77 33.62 5.14
C GLY A 156 -60.36 33.91 3.70
N PHE A 157 -59.12 33.53 3.37
CA PHE A 157 -58.45 33.79 2.10
C PHE A 157 -57.92 32.50 1.45
N LYS A 158 -58.02 32.42 0.13
CA LYS A 158 -57.45 31.37 -0.72
C LYS A 158 -56.28 31.92 -1.51
N ILE A 159 -55.10 31.33 -1.30
CA ILE A 159 -53.85 31.72 -1.93
C ILE A 159 -53.60 30.79 -3.13
N GLU A 160 -53.43 31.36 -4.31
CA GLU A 160 -53.17 30.62 -5.55
C GLU A 160 -51.81 30.97 -6.17
N ARG A 161 -51.05 29.94 -6.55
CA ARG A 161 -49.70 30.02 -7.14
C ARG A 161 -49.65 29.34 -8.51
N LYS A 162 -48.80 29.83 -9.41
CA LYS A 162 -48.23 29.04 -10.51
C LYS A 162 -46.78 29.40 -10.79
N PRO A 163 -45.95 28.49 -11.35
CA PRO A 163 -44.69 28.89 -11.96
C PRO A 163 -44.93 29.75 -13.22
N VAL A 164 -43.90 30.49 -13.65
CA VAL A 164 -43.89 31.18 -14.95
C VAL A 164 -44.04 30.18 -16.10
N GLY A 165 -44.82 30.56 -17.12
CA GLY A 165 -45.17 29.73 -18.27
C GLY A 165 -46.66 29.43 -18.37
N ASP A 166 -47.02 28.54 -19.30
CA ASP A 166 -48.39 28.12 -19.56
C ASP A 166 -48.84 26.98 -18.63
N PHE A 167 -48.79 27.28 -17.33
CA PHE A 167 -49.29 26.42 -16.26
C PHE A 167 -50.59 27.00 -15.66
N PRO A 168 -51.51 26.16 -15.17
CA PRO A 168 -52.65 26.61 -14.39
C PRO A 168 -52.21 27.13 -13.01
N TYR A 169 -53.04 27.98 -12.39
CA TYR A 169 -52.93 28.26 -10.96
C TYR A 169 -53.45 27.07 -10.14
N ILE A 170 -52.77 26.77 -9.04
CA ILE A 170 -53.23 25.83 -8.02
C ILE A 170 -53.46 26.59 -6.70
N GLU A 171 -54.49 26.20 -5.95
CA GLU A 171 -54.67 26.68 -4.58
C GLU A 171 -53.62 26.00 -3.69
N ILE A 172 -52.76 26.79 -3.05
CA ILE A 172 -51.66 26.28 -2.21
C ILE A 172 -52.00 26.35 -0.72
N ALA A 173 -52.89 27.25 -0.32
CA ALA A 173 -53.36 27.38 1.05
C ALA A 173 -54.73 28.04 1.14
N THR A 174 -55.46 27.70 2.19
CA THR A 174 -56.56 28.48 2.73
C THR A 174 -56.13 28.98 4.11
N VAL A 175 -56.18 30.30 4.33
CA VAL A 175 -55.86 31.01 5.59
C VAL A 175 -57.16 31.55 6.18
N LEU A 176 -57.34 31.47 7.49
CA LEU A 176 -58.56 31.94 8.17
C LEU A 176 -58.42 33.40 8.61
N THR A 177 -59.53 34.11 8.77
CA THR A 177 -59.52 35.45 9.39
C THR A 177 -59.02 35.38 10.85
N PRO A 178 -58.29 36.39 11.36
CA PRO A 178 -57.98 37.68 10.74
C PRO A 178 -56.63 37.72 9.98
N ASP A 179 -56.03 36.58 9.65
CA ASP A 179 -54.66 36.57 9.12
C ASP A 179 -54.59 37.04 7.66
N THR A 180 -53.83 38.12 7.42
CA THR A 180 -53.63 38.74 6.09
C THR A 180 -52.24 38.48 5.50
N SER A 181 -51.64 37.35 5.86
CA SER A 181 -50.30 36.94 5.45
C SER A 181 -50.16 35.42 5.33
N PHE A 182 -49.26 34.97 4.46
CA PHE A 182 -48.95 33.55 4.26
C PHE A 182 -47.48 33.35 3.88
N GLN A 183 -46.78 32.46 4.56
CA GLN A 183 -45.44 31.99 4.16
C GLN A 183 -45.59 30.77 3.24
N ASP A 184 -45.08 30.89 2.01
CA ASP A 184 -45.08 29.80 1.03
C ASP A 184 -43.71 29.12 0.98
N ASP A 185 -43.61 27.92 1.55
CA ASP A 185 -42.38 27.13 1.66
C ASP A 185 -42.25 26.03 0.59
N GLY A 186 -41.03 25.52 0.41
CA GLY A 186 -40.75 24.37 -0.46
C GLY A 186 -40.63 24.73 -1.95
N LEU A 187 -40.41 26.01 -2.27
CA LEU A 187 -40.19 26.48 -3.63
C LEU A 187 -38.85 25.99 -4.19
N ILE A 188 -38.80 25.75 -5.51
CA ILE A 188 -37.54 25.56 -6.24
C ILE A 188 -36.81 26.91 -6.30
N SER A 189 -35.53 26.91 -5.95
CA SER A 189 -34.66 28.09 -5.97
C SER A 189 -34.43 28.66 -7.37
N GLY A 190 -34.04 29.95 -7.42
CA GLY A 190 -33.85 30.69 -8.67
C GLY A 190 -35.07 30.74 -9.62
N SER A 191 -36.24 30.25 -9.18
CA SER A 191 -37.42 30.07 -10.03
C SER A 191 -38.44 31.19 -9.82
N GLU A 192 -39.26 31.42 -10.83
CA GLU A 192 -40.25 32.50 -10.85
C GLU A 192 -41.68 31.98 -10.73
N TYR A 193 -42.46 32.62 -9.85
CA TYR A 193 -43.83 32.23 -9.52
C TYR A 193 -44.78 33.44 -9.53
N TYR A 194 -45.96 33.25 -10.11
CA TYR A 194 -47.07 34.18 -9.99
C TYR A 194 -47.97 33.81 -8.82
N TYR A 195 -48.32 34.81 -8.01
CA TYR A 195 -49.30 34.68 -6.92
C TYR A 195 -50.51 35.58 -7.13
N LYS A 196 -51.65 35.16 -6.59
CA LYS A 196 -52.89 35.94 -6.44
C LYS A 196 -53.67 35.40 -5.24
N VAL A 197 -54.46 36.24 -4.58
CA VAL A 197 -55.27 35.85 -3.41
C VAL A 197 -56.73 36.26 -3.66
N ARG A 198 -57.69 35.50 -3.13
CA ARG A 198 -59.11 35.88 -3.09
C ARG A 198 -59.71 35.54 -1.74
N ALA A 199 -60.74 36.27 -1.34
CA ALA A 199 -61.48 36.00 -0.11
C ALA A 199 -62.58 34.95 -0.34
N TYR A 200 -63.07 34.31 0.72
CA TYR A 200 -64.20 33.39 0.66
C TYR A 200 -65.05 33.42 1.92
N ASN A 201 -66.31 33.00 1.78
CA ASN A 201 -67.24 32.69 2.86
C ASN A 201 -68.29 31.66 2.40
N SER A 202 -69.34 31.41 3.20
CA SER A 202 -70.47 30.54 2.81
C SER A 202 -71.18 30.97 1.50
N GLY A 203 -71.17 32.26 1.20
CA GLY A 203 -71.69 32.89 -0.02
C GLY A 203 -70.89 32.58 -1.29
N GLY A 204 -69.63 32.18 -1.16
CA GLY A 204 -68.75 31.85 -2.27
C GLY A 204 -67.40 32.54 -2.16
N VAL A 205 -66.88 33.02 -3.30
CA VAL A 205 -65.52 33.55 -3.42
C VAL A 205 -65.52 34.92 -4.09
N SER A 206 -64.61 35.79 -3.64
CA SER A 206 -64.44 37.11 -4.23
C SER A 206 -63.55 37.08 -5.49
N PRO A 207 -63.55 38.16 -6.29
CA PRO A 207 -62.54 38.34 -7.35
C PRO A 207 -61.12 38.38 -6.75
N TYR A 208 -60.13 38.01 -7.56
CA TYR A 208 -58.74 38.01 -7.11
C TYR A 208 -58.18 39.42 -6.88
N SER A 209 -57.17 39.49 -6.01
CA SER A 209 -56.25 40.61 -5.86
C SER A 209 -55.50 40.94 -7.14
N ASN A 210 -54.69 42.02 -7.10
CA ASN A 210 -53.57 42.14 -8.02
C ASN A 210 -52.71 40.86 -7.97
N SER A 211 -52.21 40.41 -9.13
CA SER A 211 -51.22 39.35 -9.18
C SER A 211 -49.81 39.94 -9.06
N ILE A 212 -48.91 39.21 -8.42
CA ILE A 212 -47.48 39.55 -8.31
C ILE A 212 -46.63 38.44 -8.91
N LEU A 213 -45.45 38.81 -9.40
CA LEU A 213 -44.38 37.90 -9.82
C LEU A 213 -43.27 37.94 -8.79
N VAL A 214 -42.80 36.78 -8.34
CA VAL A 214 -41.71 36.63 -7.37
C VAL A 214 -40.68 35.67 -7.94
N LYS A 215 -39.41 36.08 -7.99
CA LYS A 215 -38.28 35.16 -8.20
C LYS A 215 -37.70 34.80 -6.83
N THR A 216 -37.65 33.51 -6.47
CA THR A 216 -36.93 33.04 -5.27
C THR A 216 -35.44 33.36 -5.36
N LEU A 217 -34.74 33.47 -4.23
CA LEU A 217 -33.29 33.64 -4.27
C LEU A 217 -32.59 32.46 -4.95
N GLU A 218 -31.39 32.73 -5.46
CA GLU A 218 -30.57 31.81 -6.23
C GLU A 218 -29.17 31.76 -5.58
N LEU A 219 -28.69 30.56 -5.26
CA LEU A 219 -27.30 30.39 -4.82
C LEU A 219 -26.34 30.74 -5.97
N PRO A 220 -25.11 31.18 -5.69
CA PRO A 220 -24.09 31.27 -6.72
C PRO A 220 -23.74 29.90 -7.30
N GLN A 221 -23.17 29.89 -8.51
CA GLN A 221 -22.65 28.64 -9.07
C GLN A 221 -21.38 28.24 -8.32
N ALA A 222 -21.15 26.93 -8.20
CA ALA A 222 -19.92 26.44 -7.57
C ALA A 222 -18.70 26.86 -8.42
N PRO A 223 -17.66 27.47 -7.83
CA PRO A 223 -16.41 27.75 -8.54
C PRO A 223 -15.80 26.46 -9.10
N SER A 224 -15.15 26.53 -10.25
CA SER A 224 -14.61 25.34 -10.93
C SER A 224 -13.14 25.51 -11.31
N GLY A 225 -12.51 24.41 -11.77
CA GLY A 225 -11.11 24.44 -12.16
C GLY A 225 -10.19 24.89 -11.03
N LEU A 226 -10.48 24.51 -9.78
CA LEU A 226 -9.59 24.81 -8.66
C LEU A 226 -8.27 24.07 -8.87
N TRP A 227 -7.16 24.80 -8.89
CA TRP A 227 -5.81 24.24 -8.95
C TRP A 227 -4.82 25.06 -8.12
N THR A 228 -3.65 24.49 -7.89
CA THR A 228 -2.63 25.03 -6.96
C THR A 228 -1.24 25.03 -7.57
N GLU A 229 -0.51 26.13 -7.33
CA GLU A 229 0.88 26.37 -7.68
C GLU A 229 1.69 26.49 -6.38
N VAL A 230 2.66 25.59 -6.16
CA VAL A 230 3.49 25.65 -4.95
C VAL A 230 4.62 26.65 -5.17
N LEU A 231 4.64 27.73 -4.38
CA LEU A 231 5.59 28.84 -4.55
C LEU A 231 6.83 28.71 -3.68
N SER A 232 6.71 28.10 -2.50
CA SER A 232 7.83 27.84 -1.59
C SER A 232 7.50 26.76 -0.55
N ILE A 233 8.43 26.48 0.36
CA ILE A 233 8.21 25.64 1.55
C ILE A 233 7.08 26.16 2.46
N SER A 234 6.76 27.46 2.38
CA SER A 234 5.81 28.15 3.26
C SER A 234 4.76 29.00 2.52
N SER A 235 4.56 28.78 1.22
CA SER A 235 3.48 29.40 0.45
C SER A 235 2.98 28.57 -0.73
N ILE A 236 1.66 28.52 -0.87
CA ILE A 236 0.94 27.87 -1.98
C ILE A 236 -0.03 28.90 -2.55
N LYS A 237 -0.03 29.06 -3.88
CA LYS A 237 -0.99 29.90 -4.59
C LYS A 237 -2.10 29.04 -5.19
N ILE A 238 -3.32 29.54 -5.10
CA ILE A 238 -4.56 28.85 -5.41
C ILE A 238 -5.28 29.67 -6.48
N TYR A 239 -5.82 29.00 -7.49
CA TYR A 239 -6.47 29.61 -8.65
C TYR A 239 -7.84 28.94 -8.88
N TRP A 240 -8.86 29.70 -9.25
CA TRP A 240 -10.17 29.16 -9.62
C TRP A 240 -10.81 29.92 -10.78
N VAL A 241 -11.75 29.25 -11.45
CA VAL A 241 -12.69 29.86 -12.40
C VAL A 241 -13.94 30.27 -11.63
N ASP A 242 -14.26 31.55 -11.72
CA ASP A 242 -15.58 32.06 -11.33
C ASP A 242 -16.62 31.67 -12.38
N ASN A 243 -17.77 31.17 -11.91
CA ASN A 243 -18.83 30.58 -12.72
C ASN A 243 -20.15 31.36 -12.63
N SER A 244 -20.22 32.43 -11.83
CA SER A 244 -21.45 33.21 -11.65
C SER A 244 -21.19 34.72 -11.68
N THR A 245 -22.25 35.50 -11.47
CA THR A 245 -22.21 36.97 -11.36
C THR A 245 -23.20 37.48 -10.31
N ASN A 246 -23.56 36.63 -9.35
CA ASN A 246 -24.58 36.87 -8.31
C ASN A 246 -24.05 36.59 -6.90
N GLU A 247 -22.73 36.46 -6.77
CA GLU A 247 -21.94 36.26 -5.57
C GLU A 247 -21.57 37.60 -4.92
N ASN A 248 -21.55 37.62 -3.59
CA ASN A 248 -20.87 38.64 -2.83
C ASN A 248 -19.37 38.34 -2.71
N GLY A 249 -18.96 37.07 -2.87
CA GLY A 249 -17.57 36.65 -2.84
C GLY A 249 -17.36 35.15 -2.64
N PHE A 250 -16.13 34.79 -2.23
CA PHE A 250 -15.67 33.41 -2.08
C PHE A 250 -15.16 33.12 -0.66
N SER A 251 -15.46 31.92 -0.15
CA SER A 251 -14.93 31.34 1.09
C SER A 251 -13.99 30.18 0.71
N ILE A 252 -12.71 30.28 1.11
CA ILE A 252 -11.66 29.30 0.80
C ILE A 252 -11.37 28.52 2.08
N GLU A 253 -11.43 27.19 1.99
CA GLU A 253 -11.20 26.26 3.09
C GLU A 253 -10.00 25.35 2.81
N ARG A 254 -9.20 25.11 3.86
CA ARG A 254 -8.00 24.26 3.86
C ARG A 254 -8.07 23.20 4.96
N ARG A 255 -7.44 22.06 4.72
CA ARG A 255 -7.10 21.05 5.75
C ARG A 255 -5.77 20.37 5.39
N THR A 256 -5.04 19.82 6.36
CA THR A 256 -3.93 18.89 6.07
C THR A 256 -4.47 17.48 5.79
N ALA A 257 -3.57 16.55 5.41
CA ALA A 257 -3.91 15.13 5.33
C ALA A 257 -4.34 14.50 6.67
N ASN A 258 -3.93 15.08 7.81
CA ASN A 258 -4.22 14.55 9.15
C ASN A 258 -5.50 15.14 9.76
N ASP A 259 -6.01 16.24 9.20
CA ASP A 259 -7.19 16.95 9.71
C ASP A 259 -8.48 16.35 9.17
N THR A 260 -9.40 16.01 10.08
CA THR A 260 -10.77 15.57 9.74
C THR A 260 -11.73 16.74 9.46
N SER A 261 -11.32 17.96 9.80
CA SER A 261 -12.13 19.19 9.71
C SER A 261 -11.48 20.21 8.78
N TRP A 262 -12.32 20.98 8.09
CA TRP A 262 -11.90 22.07 7.21
C TRP A 262 -11.86 23.40 7.98
N THR A 263 -10.84 24.21 7.71
CA THR A 263 -10.66 25.55 8.28
C THR A 263 -10.77 26.61 7.19
N GLU A 264 -11.62 27.63 7.34
CA GLU A 264 -11.63 28.79 6.43
C GLU A 264 -10.33 29.58 6.59
N THR A 265 -9.49 29.63 5.55
CA THR A 265 -8.22 30.39 5.57
C THR A 265 -8.38 31.81 5.06
N ALA A 266 -9.29 32.01 4.11
CA ALA A 266 -9.52 33.32 3.51
C ALA A 266 -10.96 33.48 3.00
N ARG A 267 -11.38 34.74 2.96
CA ARG A 267 -12.65 35.17 2.36
C ARG A 267 -12.43 36.45 1.57
N TYR A 268 -12.88 36.46 0.31
CA TYR A 268 -12.66 37.56 -0.63
C TYR A 268 -13.97 38.03 -1.27
N ASP A 269 -13.93 39.19 -1.92
CA ASP A 269 -15.02 39.67 -2.77
C ASP A 269 -15.10 38.92 -4.12
N ALA A 270 -16.18 39.15 -4.86
CA ALA A 270 -16.47 38.53 -6.15
C ALA A 270 -15.41 38.76 -7.26
N ARG A 271 -14.45 39.68 -7.11
CA ARG A 271 -13.44 39.96 -8.16
C ARG A 271 -12.20 39.09 -8.07
N HIS A 272 -12.09 38.27 -7.02
CA HIS A 272 -10.91 37.45 -6.78
C HIS A 272 -11.06 36.08 -7.44
N THR A 273 -10.09 35.71 -8.27
CA THR A 273 -9.94 34.37 -8.87
C THR A 273 -8.66 33.66 -8.41
N THR A 274 -7.90 34.27 -7.49
CA THR A 274 -6.67 33.71 -6.92
C THR A 274 -6.48 34.11 -5.46
N HIS A 275 -5.86 33.23 -4.66
CA HIS A 275 -5.43 33.47 -3.29
C HIS A 275 -4.01 32.90 -3.10
N THR A 276 -3.12 33.62 -2.41
CA THR A 276 -1.86 33.04 -1.92
C THR A 276 -2.02 32.71 -0.45
N ASP A 277 -2.00 31.42 -0.14
CA ASP A 277 -1.95 30.89 1.21
C ASP A 277 -0.49 30.92 1.71
N VAL A 278 -0.30 31.35 2.94
CA VAL A 278 1.01 31.63 3.56
C VAL A 278 1.10 30.97 4.93
N ASP A 279 2.31 30.88 5.46
CA ASP A 279 2.61 30.22 6.74
C ASP A 279 2.16 28.75 6.78
N VAL A 280 2.07 28.11 5.60
CA VAL A 280 1.96 26.66 5.47
C VAL A 280 3.28 25.99 5.92
N LEU A 281 3.16 24.84 6.56
CA LEU A 281 4.29 24.06 7.03
C LEU A 281 5.02 23.35 5.86
N PRO A 282 6.35 23.20 5.89
CA PRO A 282 7.10 22.41 4.90
C PRO A 282 6.71 20.93 4.86
N SER A 283 7.03 20.24 3.76
CA SER A 283 6.83 18.79 3.51
C SER A 283 5.39 18.27 3.68
N THR A 284 4.41 19.17 3.81
CA THR A 284 3.04 18.90 4.31
C THR A 284 2.03 18.93 3.16
N THR A 285 1.17 17.92 3.09
CA THR A 285 0.09 17.84 2.09
C THR A 285 -1.15 18.57 2.60
N TYR A 286 -1.56 19.58 1.82
CA TYR A 286 -2.77 20.37 2.03
C TYR A 286 -3.81 20.05 0.96
N TYR A 287 -5.06 20.06 1.38
CA TYR A 287 -6.25 19.99 0.53
C TYR A 287 -6.97 21.34 0.62
N TYR A 288 -7.38 21.86 -0.53
CA TYR A 288 -8.11 23.11 -0.68
C TYR A 288 -9.45 22.86 -1.36
N ARG A 289 -10.47 23.58 -0.93
CA ARG A 289 -11.75 23.74 -1.63
C ARG A 289 -12.26 25.16 -1.43
N LEU A 290 -13.08 25.67 -2.34
CA LEU A 290 -13.79 26.92 -2.10
C LEU A 290 -15.27 26.83 -2.48
N ARG A 291 -16.02 27.84 -2.07
CA ARG A 291 -17.44 28.02 -2.40
C ARG A 291 -17.72 29.51 -2.54
N ALA A 292 -18.56 29.85 -3.52
CA ALA A 292 -19.09 31.19 -3.68
C ALA A 292 -20.23 31.40 -2.66
N PHE A 293 -20.50 32.65 -2.28
CA PHE A 293 -21.59 32.98 -1.35
C PHE A 293 -22.29 34.28 -1.72
N ASN A 294 -23.59 34.37 -1.42
CA ASN A 294 -24.37 35.59 -1.52
C ASN A 294 -25.41 35.67 -0.38
N GLY A 295 -26.34 36.64 -0.46
CA GLY A 295 -27.43 36.78 0.50
C GLY A 295 -28.38 35.58 0.64
N ALA A 296 -28.35 34.62 -0.29
CA ALA A 296 -29.14 33.39 -0.25
C ALA A 296 -28.43 32.23 0.49
N GLY A 297 -27.11 32.33 0.69
CA GLY A 297 -26.29 31.28 1.27
C GLY A 297 -25.02 31.00 0.48
N TYR A 298 -24.57 29.74 0.52
CA TYR A 298 -23.34 29.27 -0.14
C TYR A 298 -23.65 28.34 -1.31
N SER A 299 -22.84 28.42 -2.37
CA SER A 299 -22.80 27.41 -3.42
C SER A 299 -22.40 26.03 -2.86
N ASN A 300 -22.56 24.99 -3.67
CA ASN A 300 -21.76 23.77 -3.51
C ASN A 300 -20.26 24.11 -3.57
N TYR A 301 -19.42 23.26 -2.98
CA TYR A 301 -17.97 23.40 -3.09
C TYR A 301 -17.48 23.13 -4.52
N SER A 302 -16.33 23.72 -4.85
CA SER A 302 -15.51 23.38 -6.01
C SER A 302 -15.03 21.92 -5.98
N ASN A 303 -14.32 21.50 -7.04
CA ASN A 303 -13.42 20.35 -6.90
C ASN A 303 -12.41 20.62 -5.76
N GLU A 304 -11.93 19.57 -5.09
CA GLU A 304 -10.74 19.69 -4.24
C GLU A 304 -9.49 19.87 -5.12
N ALA A 305 -8.51 20.61 -4.61
CA ALA A 305 -7.15 20.65 -5.14
C ALA A 305 -6.16 20.27 -4.04
N THR A 306 -5.11 19.54 -4.41
CA THR A 306 -4.11 19.02 -3.47
C THR A 306 -2.74 19.57 -3.83
N ALA A 307 -2.05 20.12 -2.83
CA ALA A 307 -0.68 20.58 -2.94
C ALA A 307 0.14 20.01 -1.78
N ARG A 308 1.38 19.62 -2.04
CA ARG A 308 2.36 19.31 -1.00
C ARG A 308 3.45 20.38 -1.04
N THR A 309 3.68 21.06 0.07
CA THR A 309 4.84 21.95 0.19
C THR A 309 6.13 21.12 0.07
N PRO A 310 7.17 21.62 -0.62
CA PRO A 310 8.49 21.03 -0.49
C PRO A 310 9.04 21.26 0.92
N GLY A 311 10.17 20.63 1.22
CA GLY A 311 10.91 20.86 2.44
C GLY A 311 12.30 20.25 2.37
N PRO A 312 13.03 20.23 3.50
CA PRO A 312 14.27 19.48 3.61
C PRO A 312 14.06 18.00 3.26
N PRO A 313 15.10 17.29 2.79
CA PRO A 313 14.96 15.87 2.48
C PRO A 313 14.80 15.03 3.75
N VAL A 314 14.48 13.74 3.59
CA VAL A 314 14.35 12.81 4.71
C VAL A 314 15.75 12.46 5.23
N ALA A 315 15.87 12.19 6.54
CA ALA A 315 17.16 11.78 7.10
C ALA A 315 17.57 10.41 6.53
N PRO A 316 18.83 10.22 6.09
CA PRO A 316 19.31 8.89 5.72
C PRO A 316 19.24 7.96 6.92
N SER A 317 18.89 6.70 6.69
CA SER A 317 18.74 5.68 7.74
C SER A 317 19.68 4.53 7.49
N ASN A 318 19.78 3.61 8.46
CA ASN A 318 20.67 2.44 8.38
C ASN A 318 22.09 2.81 7.96
N LEU A 319 22.61 3.95 8.46
CA LEU A 319 24.03 4.27 8.28
C LEU A 319 24.81 3.13 8.95
N THR A 320 25.74 2.56 8.21
CA THR A 320 26.68 1.52 8.61
C THR A 320 28.09 1.98 8.25
N ALA A 321 29.08 1.50 9.01
CA ALA A 321 30.49 1.76 8.75
C ALA A 321 31.26 0.43 8.73
N ILE A 322 32.05 0.22 7.68
CA ILE A 322 32.93 -0.93 7.52
C ILE A 322 34.35 -0.41 7.33
N THR A 323 35.29 -0.90 8.13
CA THR A 323 36.68 -0.42 8.19
C THR A 323 37.58 -1.24 7.28
N ASN A 324 37.68 -0.83 6.01
CA ASN A 324 38.42 -1.58 4.98
C ASN A 324 39.95 -1.40 5.07
N SER A 325 40.43 -0.36 5.75
CA SER A 325 41.86 -0.18 6.06
C SER A 325 42.07 0.72 7.29
N THR A 326 43.33 0.97 7.67
CA THR A 326 43.71 1.94 8.71
C THR A 326 43.28 3.38 8.39
N GLU A 327 43.01 3.69 7.12
CA GLU A 327 42.79 5.04 6.60
C GLU A 327 41.44 5.22 5.89
N ILE A 328 40.71 4.14 5.61
CA ILE A 328 39.52 4.15 4.76
C ILE A 328 38.36 3.39 5.41
N VAL A 329 37.28 4.12 5.65
CA VAL A 329 35.99 3.59 6.09
C VAL A 329 35.01 3.65 4.92
N GLN A 330 34.40 2.52 4.59
CA GLN A 330 33.22 2.49 3.74
C GLN A 330 32.00 2.83 4.60
N LEU A 331 31.29 3.88 4.22
CA LEU A 331 29.99 4.22 4.78
C LEU A 331 28.91 3.81 3.79
N SER A 332 27.86 3.17 4.27
CA SER A 332 26.69 2.81 3.47
C SER A 332 25.42 3.18 4.23
N TRP A 333 24.40 3.68 3.54
CA TRP A 333 23.15 4.14 4.13
C TRP A 333 21.97 3.91 3.16
N ALA A 334 20.77 3.81 3.72
CA ALA A 334 19.55 3.91 2.95
C ALA A 334 19.25 5.39 2.66
N ASP A 335 19.12 5.71 1.38
CA ASP A 335 18.43 6.93 0.95
C ASP A 335 16.94 6.80 1.26
N ASN A 336 16.32 7.90 1.71
CA ASN A 336 14.92 7.94 2.14
C ASN A 336 14.13 9.06 1.45
N SER A 337 14.72 9.74 0.47
CA SER A 337 14.06 10.77 -0.32
C SER A 337 14.49 10.71 -1.80
N GLU A 338 13.92 11.62 -2.59
CA GLU A 338 14.19 11.81 -4.03
C GLU A 338 14.33 13.32 -4.32
N ASN A 339 14.68 14.12 -3.31
CA ASN A 339 14.60 15.59 -3.33
C ASN A 339 15.78 16.31 -2.64
N GLU A 340 16.81 15.53 -2.34
CA GLU A 340 18.16 15.94 -1.96
C GLU A 340 18.97 16.32 -3.20
N THR A 341 19.87 17.29 -3.06
CA THR A 341 20.87 17.63 -4.09
C THR A 341 22.27 17.12 -3.70
N ALA A 342 22.44 16.72 -2.44
CA ALA A 342 23.69 16.21 -1.88
C ALA A 342 23.47 15.50 -0.52
N PHE A 343 24.46 14.72 -0.11
CA PHE A 343 24.62 14.23 1.26
C PHE A 343 25.89 14.82 1.89
N GLU A 344 25.79 15.27 3.14
CA GLU A 344 26.93 15.74 3.93
C GLU A 344 27.28 14.74 5.02
N ILE A 345 28.49 14.18 4.97
CA ILE A 345 29.03 13.29 6.00
C ILE A 345 29.84 14.12 7.00
N PHE A 346 29.49 13.99 8.27
CA PHE A 346 30.18 14.62 9.39
C PHE A 346 30.86 13.57 10.26
N ALA A 347 32.09 13.85 10.70
CA ALA A 347 32.88 13.01 11.58
C ALA A 347 33.24 13.71 12.90
N SER A 348 33.44 12.96 13.97
CA SER A 348 33.92 13.40 15.28
C SER A 348 34.92 12.35 15.80
N ILE A 349 35.99 12.78 16.50
CA ILE A 349 37.13 11.90 16.86
C ILE A 349 37.19 11.71 18.37
N GLY A 350 37.30 10.47 18.84
CA GLY A 350 37.42 10.08 20.24
C GLY A 350 36.11 10.15 21.04
N ASP A 351 35.26 11.14 20.77
CA ASP A 351 33.89 11.24 21.31
C ASP A 351 32.90 11.83 20.29
N THR A 352 31.64 11.98 20.70
CA THR A 352 30.55 12.55 19.88
C THR A 352 30.29 14.05 20.12
N SER A 353 31.26 14.79 20.68
CA SER A 353 31.04 16.18 21.12
C SER A 353 31.26 17.22 20.00
N HIS A 354 32.19 16.98 19.07
CA HIS A 354 32.63 17.99 18.09
C HIS A 354 32.70 17.42 16.66
N PHE A 355 31.52 17.32 16.04
CA PHE A 355 31.40 16.92 14.63
C PHE A 355 31.80 18.04 13.66
N PHE A 356 32.70 17.73 12.72
CA PHE A 356 33.08 18.57 11.58
C PHE A 356 32.61 17.95 10.25
N LEU A 357 32.43 18.77 9.21
CA LEU A 357 32.11 18.30 7.86
C LEU A 357 33.34 17.61 7.26
N LEU A 358 33.20 16.34 6.85
CA LEU A 358 34.27 15.55 6.25
C LEU A 358 34.19 15.58 4.71
N HIS A 359 32.99 15.39 4.15
CA HIS A 359 32.77 15.45 2.70
C HIS A 359 31.30 15.72 2.33
N THR A 360 31.09 16.19 1.11
CA THR A 360 29.76 16.38 0.50
C THR A 360 29.67 15.58 -0.80
N PHE A 361 28.78 14.58 -0.84
CA PHE A 361 28.54 13.70 -1.98
C PHE A 361 27.28 14.15 -2.76
N PRO A 362 27.15 13.84 -4.06
CA PRO A 362 25.96 14.22 -4.84
C PRO A 362 24.69 13.46 -4.40
N GLU A 363 23.54 13.95 -4.87
CA GLU A 363 22.24 13.26 -4.84
C GLU A 363 22.31 11.78 -5.25
N ASN A 364 21.39 10.95 -4.72
CA ASN A 364 21.32 9.50 -4.95
C ASN A 364 22.58 8.67 -4.54
N THR A 365 23.57 9.27 -3.88
CA THR A 365 24.70 8.50 -3.31
C THR A 365 24.21 7.69 -2.10
N THR A 366 24.32 6.35 -2.14
CA THR A 366 23.96 5.45 -1.03
C THR A 366 25.16 4.86 -0.29
N CYS A 367 26.36 4.96 -0.85
CA CYS A 367 27.60 4.54 -0.20
C CYS A 367 28.79 5.40 -0.63
N ALA A 368 29.78 5.54 0.25
CA ALA A 368 31.00 6.29 -0.02
C ALA A 368 32.19 5.81 0.82
N SER A 369 33.37 5.79 0.20
CA SER A 369 34.65 5.65 0.90
C SER A 369 35.07 7.00 1.46
N VAL A 370 35.13 7.13 2.79
CA VAL A 370 35.73 8.29 3.45
C VAL A 370 37.14 7.97 3.94
N ARG A 371 37.97 9.00 4.06
CA ARG A 371 39.35 8.90 4.52
C ARG A 371 39.55 9.66 5.82
N ASP A 372 40.17 9.00 6.78
CA ASP A 372 40.43 9.55 8.10
C ASP A 372 41.89 10.02 8.22
N GLU A 373 42.10 11.17 8.87
CA GLU A 373 43.43 11.80 8.96
C GLU A 373 44.23 11.36 10.20
N VAL A 374 43.55 10.77 11.20
CA VAL A 374 44.15 10.33 12.48
C VAL A 374 43.89 8.84 12.66
N LEU A 375 44.95 8.05 12.62
CA LEU A 375 44.90 6.59 12.80
C LEU A 375 44.64 6.22 14.27
N PHE A 376 44.14 5.00 14.51
CA PHE A 376 44.00 4.38 15.83
C PHE A 376 43.06 5.12 16.79
N GLN A 377 41.94 5.65 16.27
CA GLN A 377 40.91 6.33 17.06
C GLN A 377 39.51 5.78 16.77
N ASP A 378 38.60 5.93 17.74
CA ASP A 378 37.16 5.88 17.48
C ASP A 378 36.75 7.10 16.67
N TYR A 379 36.22 6.88 15.46
CA TYR A 379 35.55 7.89 14.65
C TYR A 379 34.05 7.69 14.73
N TYR A 380 33.32 8.78 14.97
CA TYR A 380 31.87 8.80 15.02
C TYR A 380 31.36 9.54 13.79
N TYR A 381 30.66 8.85 12.89
CA TYR A 381 30.07 9.42 11.68
C TYR A 381 28.57 9.60 11.83
N ARG A 382 28.06 10.65 11.22
CA ARG A 382 26.64 10.84 10.95
C ARG A 382 26.47 11.53 9.60
N ILE A 383 25.42 11.20 8.89
CA ILE A 383 25.11 11.78 7.58
C ILE A 383 23.82 12.60 7.67
N ARG A 384 23.67 13.58 6.78
CA ARG A 384 22.40 14.27 6.51
C ARG A 384 22.24 14.50 5.02
N ALA A 385 21.01 14.45 4.54
CA ALA A 385 20.65 14.86 3.19
C ALA A 385 20.40 16.38 3.18
N VAL A 386 20.76 17.06 2.08
CA VAL A 386 20.59 18.52 1.95
C VAL A 386 20.01 18.91 0.59
N ASN A 387 19.21 19.98 0.57
CA ASN A 387 18.70 20.59 -0.66
C ASN A 387 18.54 22.12 -0.50
N ILE A 388 18.02 22.78 -1.56
CA ILE A 388 17.74 24.22 -1.58
C ILE A 388 16.69 24.70 -0.54
N HIS A 389 16.03 23.78 0.15
CA HIS A 389 15.02 24.04 1.17
C HIS A 389 15.50 23.76 2.60
N GLY A 390 16.70 23.21 2.76
CA GLY A 390 17.37 22.98 4.03
C GLY A 390 17.97 21.59 4.15
N ASN A 391 18.26 21.21 5.40
CA ASN A 391 18.96 19.99 5.74
C ASN A 391 18.02 19.04 6.48
N SER A 392 18.14 17.74 6.23
CA SER A 392 17.47 16.72 7.02
C SER A 392 17.93 16.75 8.49
N THR A 393 17.20 16.06 9.37
CA THR A 393 17.82 15.63 10.63
C THR A 393 18.97 14.66 10.35
N TRP A 394 19.84 14.44 11.33
CA TRP A 394 20.92 13.47 11.22
C TRP A 394 20.39 12.03 11.14
N SER A 395 21.17 11.16 10.50
CA SER A 395 21.06 9.71 10.61
C SER A 395 21.29 9.21 12.06
N ASN A 396 21.22 7.90 12.25
CA ASN A 396 21.93 7.28 13.37
C ASN A 396 23.42 7.65 13.30
N THR A 397 24.05 7.90 14.46
CA THR A 397 25.51 7.94 14.55
C THR A 397 26.05 6.52 14.49
N VAL A 398 27.09 6.28 13.71
CA VAL A 398 27.89 5.04 13.76
C VAL A 398 29.28 5.32 14.32
N THR A 399 29.82 4.37 15.07
CA THR A 399 31.24 4.36 15.41
C THR A 399 31.95 3.42 14.44
N ALA A 400 32.94 3.93 13.70
CA ALA A 400 33.95 3.10 13.09
C ALA A 400 35.25 3.27 13.90
N ASN A 401 36.08 2.24 13.93
CA ASN A 401 37.40 2.33 14.52
C ASN A 401 38.44 2.26 13.40
N THR A 402 39.29 3.27 13.28
CA THR A 402 40.55 3.13 12.53
C THR A 402 41.59 2.35 13.33
N LYS A 403 41.16 1.21 13.90
CA LYS A 403 42.05 0.16 14.43
C LYS A 403 42.94 -0.37 13.29
N ASP A 404 43.87 -1.25 13.63
CA ASP A 404 44.49 -2.10 12.59
C ASP A 404 43.35 -2.74 11.77
N PRO A 405 43.49 -2.90 10.45
CA PRO A 405 42.39 -3.36 9.61
C PRO A 405 41.89 -4.71 10.12
N ILE A 406 40.63 -5.04 9.79
CA ILE A 406 40.31 -6.44 9.58
C ILE A 406 41.05 -6.85 8.29
N VAL A 407 42.35 -7.14 8.45
CA VAL A 407 42.96 -8.29 7.80
C VAL A 407 41.97 -9.42 8.04
N PHE A 408 41.57 -10.12 6.99
CA PHE A 408 40.75 -11.32 7.15
C PHE A 408 41.42 -12.24 8.16
N LEU A 409 40.87 -12.28 9.38
CA LEU A 409 41.31 -13.17 10.43
C LEU A 409 40.80 -14.54 10.01
N GLY A 410 41.62 -15.18 9.17
CA GLY A 410 41.26 -16.44 8.56
C GLY A 410 40.90 -17.49 9.61
N GLY A 411 40.33 -18.58 9.13
CA GLY A 411 39.88 -19.63 10.03
C GLY A 411 38.98 -20.60 9.31
N LEU A 412 37.87 -20.94 9.96
CA LEU A 412 36.90 -21.90 9.47
C LEU A 412 35.62 -21.20 9.05
N THR A 413 35.19 -21.43 7.81
CA THR A 413 33.83 -21.13 7.36
C THR A 413 33.13 -22.46 7.13
N ILE A 414 31.96 -22.66 7.73
CA ILE A 414 31.16 -23.88 7.59
C ILE A 414 29.98 -23.58 6.67
N ILE A 415 29.83 -24.39 5.62
CA ILE A 415 28.84 -24.23 4.56
C ILE A 415 27.99 -25.49 4.51
N ASP A 416 26.66 -25.35 4.55
CA ASP A 416 25.74 -26.43 4.21
C ASP A 416 25.65 -26.54 2.69
N VAL A 417 25.96 -27.72 2.17
CA VAL A 417 25.94 -28.07 0.74
C VAL A 417 24.84 -29.08 0.40
N SER A 418 23.87 -29.27 1.29
CA SER A 418 22.72 -30.18 1.12
C SER A 418 21.86 -29.83 -0.10
N SER A 419 21.84 -28.56 -0.52
CA SER A 419 21.37 -28.12 -1.84
C SER A 419 22.55 -27.54 -2.60
N VAL A 420 23.15 -28.32 -3.50
CA VAL A 420 24.37 -27.92 -4.24
C VAL A 420 24.17 -26.73 -5.20
N ASP A 421 22.92 -26.37 -5.47
CA ASP A 421 22.47 -25.22 -6.26
C ASP A 421 22.15 -23.97 -5.42
N ASN A 422 21.97 -24.14 -4.10
CA ASN A 422 21.82 -23.06 -3.11
C ASN A 422 22.56 -23.46 -1.80
N PRO A 423 23.91 -23.51 -1.83
CA PRO A 423 24.72 -23.72 -0.63
C PRO A 423 24.69 -22.48 0.28
N GLU A 424 24.65 -22.69 1.60
CA GLU A 424 24.46 -21.62 2.59
C GLU A 424 25.58 -21.61 3.65
N ILE A 425 26.13 -20.44 3.99
CA ILE A 425 27.07 -20.31 5.12
C ILE A 425 26.28 -20.45 6.42
N ILE A 426 26.64 -21.43 7.25
CA ILE A 426 25.94 -21.73 8.51
C ILE A 426 26.72 -21.36 9.77
N GLY A 427 28.05 -21.27 9.72
CA GLY A 427 28.89 -20.92 10.89
C GLY A 427 30.31 -20.47 10.52
N PHE A 428 30.99 -19.80 11.46
CA PHE A 428 32.33 -19.23 11.26
C PHE A 428 33.16 -19.20 12.55
N CYS A 429 34.48 -19.40 12.45
CA CYS A 429 35.43 -19.34 13.57
C CYS A 429 36.77 -18.70 13.15
N GLU A 430 37.26 -17.68 13.87
CA GLU A 430 38.56 -17.00 13.64
C GLU A 430 39.77 -17.86 14.07
N ALA A 431 39.93 -19.04 13.46
CA ALA A 431 40.88 -20.06 13.91
C ALA A 431 42.36 -19.82 13.53
N SER A 432 42.68 -19.11 12.44
CA SER A 432 44.07 -18.86 12.03
C SER A 432 44.19 -17.71 11.02
N PRO A 433 44.94 -16.62 11.31
CA PRO A 433 45.01 -15.44 10.43
C PRO A 433 45.62 -15.71 9.03
N ASN A 434 46.15 -16.90 8.77
CA ASN A 434 46.63 -17.28 7.44
C ASN A 434 46.60 -18.82 7.26
N PRO A 435 45.41 -19.42 7.05
CA PRO A 435 45.27 -20.87 6.95
C PRO A 435 45.90 -21.37 5.64
N ARG A 436 46.34 -22.62 5.68
CA ARG A 436 47.05 -23.31 4.59
C ARG A 436 46.43 -24.64 4.23
N ASP A 437 45.98 -25.38 5.23
CA ASP A 437 45.43 -26.72 5.07
C ASP A 437 44.50 -27.04 6.25
N ILE A 438 43.53 -27.91 6.02
CA ILE A 438 42.48 -28.30 6.97
C ILE A 438 42.17 -29.78 6.83
N PHE A 439 42.10 -30.49 7.96
CA PHE A 439 41.66 -31.87 8.02
C PHE A 439 40.50 -32.01 9.01
N ILE A 440 39.37 -32.56 8.58
CA ILE A 440 38.22 -32.83 9.45
C ILE A 440 38.21 -34.31 9.87
N SER A 441 38.05 -34.56 11.16
CA SER A 441 37.92 -35.90 11.76
C SER A 441 36.74 -35.91 12.73
N ASN A 442 35.65 -36.58 12.34
CA ASN A 442 34.37 -36.57 13.05
C ASN A 442 33.80 -35.13 13.23
N GLU A 443 33.65 -34.67 14.47
CA GLU A 443 33.13 -33.36 14.86
C GLU A 443 34.27 -32.40 15.23
N THR A 444 35.44 -32.54 14.61
CA THR A 444 36.62 -31.73 14.91
C THR A 444 37.39 -31.36 13.64
N ALA A 445 37.62 -30.06 13.45
CA ALA A 445 38.46 -29.53 12.38
C ALA A 445 39.86 -29.19 12.92
N CYS A 446 40.90 -29.72 12.28
CA CYS A 446 42.30 -29.41 12.56
C CYS A 446 42.86 -28.53 11.44
N ILE A 447 43.24 -27.29 11.76
CA ILE A 447 43.62 -26.25 10.81
C ILE A 447 45.10 -25.91 10.98
N ALA A 448 45.88 -26.06 9.91
CA ALA A 448 47.26 -25.57 9.84
C ALA A 448 47.31 -24.18 9.21
N GLY A 449 48.13 -23.30 9.78
CA GLY A 449 48.36 -21.96 9.22
C GLY A 449 49.71 -21.37 9.59
N ASP A 450 50.15 -20.39 8.79
CA ASP A 450 51.41 -19.69 9.03
C ASP A 450 51.30 -18.83 10.29
N ASN A 451 52.22 -19.03 11.23
CA ASN A 451 52.29 -18.34 12.54
C ASN A 451 51.18 -18.70 13.55
N SER A 452 50.11 -19.41 13.16
CA SER A 452 49.17 -20.02 14.12
C SER A 452 49.66 -21.37 14.62
N GLY A 453 50.43 -22.11 13.82
CA GLY A 453 50.64 -23.53 14.04
C GLY A 453 49.38 -24.34 13.74
N LEU A 454 49.05 -25.29 14.62
CA LEU A 454 47.80 -26.04 14.58
C LEU A 454 46.75 -25.40 15.50
N VAL A 455 45.55 -25.18 14.99
CA VAL A 455 44.37 -24.85 15.79
C VAL A 455 43.31 -25.92 15.59
N ILE A 456 42.65 -26.31 16.68
CA ILE A 456 41.63 -27.34 16.72
C ILE A 456 40.30 -26.69 17.08
N VAL A 457 39.30 -26.88 16.23
CA VAL A 457 37.95 -26.32 16.33
C VAL A 457 36.95 -27.45 16.53
N ASP A 458 36.08 -27.33 17.53
CA ASP A 458 34.92 -28.19 17.72
C ASP A 458 33.83 -27.76 16.73
N ILE A 459 33.28 -28.73 16.00
CA ILE A 459 32.24 -28.52 14.98
C ILE A 459 31.05 -29.47 15.19
N SER A 460 30.82 -29.88 16.45
CA SER A 460 29.62 -30.60 16.87
C SER A 460 28.37 -29.74 16.62
N ASP A 461 28.35 -28.50 17.14
CA ASP A 461 27.53 -27.43 16.59
C ASP A 461 28.23 -26.81 15.37
N LYS A 462 27.53 -26.76 14.24
CA LYS A 462 28.03 -26.27 12.95
C LYS A 462 27.70 -24.80 12.72
N SER A 463 26.85 -24.22 13.58
CA SER A 463 26.47 -22.81 13.56
C SER A 463 27.28 -21.95 14.53
N ASP A 464 27.79 -22.53 15.61
CA ASP A 464 28.64 -21.87 16.60
C ASP A 464 29.95 -22.66 16.87
N PRO A 465 30.86 -22.77 15.87
CA PRO A 465 32.09 -23.58 15.99
C PRO A 465 33.15 -22.93 16.90
N GLU A 466 33.49 -23.58 18.02
CA GLU A 466 34.40 -23.05 19.05
C GLU A 466 35.86 -23.58 18.95
N ILE A 467 36.85 -22.77 19.33
CA ILE A 467 38.26 -23.22 19.41
C ILE A 467 38.46 -24.13 20.64
N ALA A 468 38.50 -25.45 20.40
CA ALA A 468 38.78 -26.47 21.41
C ALA A 468 40.24 -26.44 21.93
N GLY A 469 41.18 -25.91 21.14
CA GLY A 469 42.55 -25.61 21.57
C GLY A 469 43.53 -25.32 20.44
N SER A 470 44.80 -25.09 20.77
CA SER A 470 45.84 -24.78 19.78
C SER A 470 47.26 -25.18 20.23
N TYR A 471 48.13 -25.39 19.25
CA TYR A 471 49.55 -25.65 19.42
C TYR A 471 50.35 -24.63 18.58
N PRO A 472 50.81 -23.51 19.18
CA PRO A 472 51.38 -22.39 18.43
C PRO A 472 52.76 -22.71 17.86
N ILE A 473 52.93 -22.44 16.56
CA ILE A 473 54.21 -22.58 15.86
C ILE A 473 54.50 -21.26 15.13
N ASN A 474 55.50 -20.53 15.62
CA ASN A 474 55.91 -19.21 15.09
C ASN A 474 56.76 -19.31 13.81
N LEU A 475 56.40 -20.25 12.92
CA LEU A 475 57.04 -20.56 11.64
C LEU A 475 55.96 -21.04 10.68
N GLY A 476 56.20 -20.96 9.37
CA GLY A 476 55.21 -21.40 8.38
C GLY A 476 54.87 -22.90 8.48
N VAL A 477 53.58 -23.21 8.63
CA VAL A 477 53.00 -24.57 8.61
C VAL A 477 52.10 -24.66 7.40
N SER A 478 52.31 -25.67 6.56
CA SER A 478 51.81 -25.73 5.18
C SER A 478 50.91 -26.92 4.89
N GLY A 479 50.82 -27.90 5.79
CA GLY A 479 49.95 -29.07 5.66
C GLY A 479 49.62 -29.73 7.00
N VAL A 480 48.46 -30.39 7.07
CA VAL A 480 47.95 -31.15 8.22
C VAL A 480 47.24 -32.43 7.78
N PHE A 481 47.60 -33.56 8.39
CA PHE A 481 46.88 -34.82 8.26
C PHE A 481 46.52 -35.36 9.65
N VAL A 482 45.33 -35.91 9.84
CA VAL A 482 44.94 -36.54 11.12
C VAL A 482 44.72 -38.04 10.93
N SER A 483 45.28 -38.85 11.82
CA SER A 483 45.07 -40.30 11.85
C SER A 483 44.85 -40.76 13.28
N GLY A 484 43.59 -40.96 13.66
CA GLY A 484 43.19 -41.19 15.05
C GLY A 484 43.51 -39.97 15.91
N ASN A 485 44.13 -40.20 17.08
CA ASN A 485 44.46 -39.13 18.03
C ASN A 485 45.77 -38.39 17.71
N SER A 486 46.28 -38.48 16.48
CA SER A 486 47.56 -37.86 16.09
C SER A 486 47.39 -36.96 14.87
N ALA A 487 47.81 -35.70 15.04
CA ALA A 487 47.96 -34.74 13.96
C ALA A 487 49.41 -34.72 13.47
N TYR A 488 49.57 -34.70 12.15
CA TYR A 488 50.83 -34.73 11.44
C TYR A 488 50.95 -33.42 10.68
N LEU A 489 51.92 -32.59 11.03
CA LEU A 489 52.10 -31.25 10.47
C LEU A 489 53.34 -31.19 9.59
N THR A 490 53.24 -30.46 8.48
CA THR A 490 54.37 -30.13 7.59
C THR A 490 54.58 -28.63 7.48
N GLY A 491 55.79 -28.23 7.12
CA GLY A 491 56.06 -26.85 6.76
C GLY A 491 57.50 -26.62 6.32
N SER A 492 57.67 -25.64 5.44
CA SER A 492 58.96 -25.32 4.82
C SER A 492 60.01 -24.83 5.82
N GLN A 493 59.55 -24.27 6.95
CA GLN A 493 60.39 -23.77 8.05
C GLN A 493 60.13 -24.49 9.38
N SER A 494 58.88 -24.86 9.66
CA SER A 494 58.48 -25.52 10.92
C SER A 494 58.95 -26.98 11.03
N GLY A 495 59.26 -27.62 9.88
CA GLY A 495 59.62 -29.04 9.76
C GLY A 495 58.42 -29.98 9.74
N PHE A 496 58.69 -31.28 9.84
CA PHE A 496 57.65 -32.30 10.03
C PHE A 496 57.47 -32.59 11.52
N ARG A 497 56.22 -32.58 12.01
CA ARG A 497 55.86 -32.80 13.43
C ARG A 497 54.74 -33.80 13.58
N ILE A 498 54.72 -34.48 14.73
CA ILE A 498 53.61 -35.35 15.16
C ILE A 498 53.16 -34.87 16.53
N LEU A 499 51.87 -34.54 16.65
CA LEU A 499 51.25 -34.05 17.88
C LEU A 499 50.16 -35.04 18.34
N ASP A 500 50.10 -35.29 19.65
CA ASP A 500 48.95 -35.92 20.31
C ASP A 500 47.84 -34.88 20.47
N ILE A 501 46.69 -35.14 19.87
CA ILE A 501 45.51 -34.29 19.90
C ILE A 501 44.34 -34.93 20.67
N SER A 502 44.59 -36.00 21.44
CA SER A 502 43.56 -36.70 22.24
C SER A 502 42.86 -35.82 23.28
N VAL A 503 43.47 -34.69 23.67
CA VAL A 503 42.89 -33.63 24.48
C VAL A 503 43.19 -32.29 23.78
N PRO A 504 42.27 -31.72 23.00
CA PRO A 504 42.52 -30.51 22.20
C PRO A 504 43.06 -29.31 23.00
N SER A 505 42.64 -29.17 24.26
CA SER A 505 43.11 -28.11 25.16
C SER A 505 44.50 -28.37 25.79
N ASN A 506 45.13 -29.50 25.51
CA ASN A 506 46.47 -29.88 25.97
C ASN A 506 47.18 -30.76 24.93
N ILE A 507 47.49 -30.17 23.76
CA ILE A 507 48.21 -30.82 22.66
C ILE A 507 49.69 -31.04 23.03
N LEU A 508 50.24 -32.22 22.76
CA LEU A 508 51.62 -32.59 23.11
C LEU A 508 52.44 -32.96 21.86
N GLU A 509 53.66 -32.45 21.72
CA GLU A 509 54.55 -32.89 20.64
C GLU A 509 55.15 -34.28 20.96
N LEU A 510 54.82 -35.26 20.12
CA LEU A 510 55.33 -36.63 20.20
C LEU A 510 56.61 -36.82 19.39
N GLY A 511 56.82 -36.00 18.35
CA GLY A 511 57.88 -36.18 17.37
C GLY A 511 58.16 -34.96 16.51
N TYR A 512 59.43 -34.75 16.18
CA TYR A 512 59.89 -33.68 15.30
C TYR A 512 61.04 -34.16 14.40
N LEU A 513 60.96 -33.81 13.12
CA LEU A 513 61.99 -33.99 12.11
C LEU A 513 62.15 -32.68 11.34
N GLY A 514 63.29 -31.99 11.53
CA GLY A 514 63.58 -30.67 10.94
C GLY A 514 63.82 -30.64 9.42
N ARG A 515 63.08 -31.45 8.65
CA ARG A 515 63.11 -31.50 7.19
C ARG A 515 62.02 -30.59 6.65
N ALA A 516 62.40 -29.63 5.80
CA ALA A 516 61.44 -28.82 5.06
C ALA A 516 60.47 -29.72 4.27
N SER A 517 59.18 -29.45 4.40
CA SER A 517 58.07 -30.22 3.82
C SER A 517 56.93 -29.28 3.44
N VAL A 518 56.01 -29.72 2.57
CA VAL A 518 54.86 -28.89 2.14
C VAL A 518 53.55 -29.56 2.54
N SER A 519 53.21 -30.70 1.94
CA SER A 519 52.02 -31.51 2.23
C SER A 519 52.40 -32.89 2.80
N VAL A 520 51.44 -33.55 3.46
CA VAL A 520 51.59 -34.85 4.13
C VAL A 520 50.36 -35.73 3.90
N PHE A 521 50.60 -37.00 3.55
CA PHE A 521 49.58 -38.05 3.61
C PHE A 521 50.09 -39.20 4.49
N VAL A 522 49.29 -39.67 5.46
CA VAL A 522 49.67 -40.80 6.32
C VAL A 522 48.94 -42.07 5.89
N THR A 523 49.71 -43.10 5.51
CA THR A 523 49.20 -44.42 5.16
C THR A 523 49.69 -45.48 6.16
N GLY A 524 48.84 -45.73 7.16
CA GLY A 524 49.08 -46.70 8.23
C GLY A 524 50.31 -46.39 9.10
N ARG A 525 51.46 -46.91 8.70
CA ARG A 525 52.76 -46.75 9.40
C ARG A 525 53.63 -45.62 8.84
N TYR A 526 53.30 -45.10 7.65
CA TYR A 526 54.20 -44.25 6.88
C TYR A 526 53.58 -42.89 6.60
N ALA A 527 54.31 -41.82 6.93
CA ALA A 527 53.99 -40.49 6.45
C ALA A 527 54.76 -40.22 5.15
N CYS A 528 54.03 -39.93 4.08
CA CYS A 528 54.59 -39.54 2.79
C CYS A 528 54.53 -38.02 2.67
N LEU A 529 55.68 -37.39 2.45
CA LEU A 529 55.86 -35.93 2.54
C LEU A 529 56.39 -35.36 1.22
N THR A 530 55.74 -34.33 0.69
CA THR A 530 56.31 -33.50 -0.38
C THR A 530 57.29 -32.47 0.17
N SER A 531 58.22 -31.98 -0.64
CA SER A 531 58.97 -30.77 -0.32
C SER A 531 59.38 -29.97 -1.57
N THR A 532 59.84 -28.74 -1.33
CA THR A 532 60.40 -27.85 -2.35
C THR A 532 61.70 -28.35 -3.00
N ALA A 533 62.28 -29.44 -2.51
CA ALA A 533 63.55 -30.01 -2.98
C ALA A 533 63.48 -31.49 -3.38
N THR A 534 62.43 -32.22 -2.99
CA THR A 534 62.17 -33.61 -3.38
C THR A 534 60.65 -33.86 -3.46
N PRO A 535 60.11 -34.46 -4.54
CA PRO A 535 58.67 -34.61 -4.71
C PRO A 535 58.05 -35.61 -3.72
N LEU A 536 58.81 -36.61 -3.27
CA LEU A 536 58.34 -37.64 -2.34
C LEU A 536 59.44 -38.05 -1.36
N ASN A 537 59.10 -38.06 -0.08
CA ASN A 537 59.88 -38.63 1.01
C ASN A 537 58.97 -39.55 1.82
N ILE A 538 59.48 -40.67 2.30
CA ILE A 538 58.68 -41.61 3.11
C ILE A 538 59.35 -41.77 4.47
N ILE A 539 58.60 -41.47 5.53
CA ILE A 539 59.03 -41.50 6.92
C ILE A 539 58.29 -42.63 7.66
N ASP A 540 59.02 -43.46 8.42
CA ASP A 540 58.43 -44.40 9.37
C ASP A 540 58.01 -43.64 10.64
N VAL A 541 56.72 -43.64 10.96
CA VAL A 541 56.15 -42.89 12.10
C VAL A 541 55.72 -43.78 13.27
N ILE A 542 56.07 -45.08 13.27
CA ILE A 542 55.72 -46.00 14.37
C ILE A 542 56.29 -45.59 15.74
N ALA A 543 57.40 -44.87 15.74
CA ALA A 543 58.07 -44.34 16.91
C ALA A 543 58.21 -42.83 16.71
N PRO A 544 57.24 -42.00 17.12
CA PRO A 544 57.24 -40.57 16.80
C PRO A 544 58.45 -39.83 17.42
N ASN A 545 58.97 -40.32 18.55
CA ASN A 545 60.20 -39.79 19.16
C ASN A 545 61.51 -40.26 18.46
N HIS A 546 61.44 -41.06 17.41
CA HIS A 546 62.57 -41.55 16.63
C HIS A 546 62.20 -41.72 15.14
N LEU A 547 61.89 -40.61 14.48
CA LEU A 547 61.50 -40.57 13.08
C LEU A 547 62.66 -40.94 12.15
N VAL A 548 62.41 -41.87 11.23
CA VAL A 548 63.40 -42.36 10.25
C VAL A 548 62.87 -42.16 8.84
N GLN A 549 63.60 -41.41 8.01
CA GLN A 549 63.36 -41.41 6.56
C GLN A 549 63.81 -42.75 5.98
N ILE A 550 62.88 -43.49 5.39
CA ILE A 550 63.12 -44.81 4.80
C ILE A 550 63.23 -44.78 3.27
N GLY A 551 62.61 -43.79 2.62
CA GLY A 551 62.60 -43.65 1.16
C GLY A 551 62.60 -42.19 0.68
N THR A 552 63.00 -41.99 -0.57
CA THR A 552 63.06 -40.68 -1.26
C THR A 552 62.91 -40.89 -2.77
N ILE A 553 62.37 -39.88 -3.47
CA ILE A 553 62.57 -39.68 -4.90
C ILE A 553 63.50 -38.48 -5.06
N ASP A 554 64.74 -38.74 -5.46
CA ASP A 554 65.74 -37.69 -5.64
C ASP A 554 65.63 -37.09 -7.05
N SER A 555 64.87 -36.01 -7.18
CA SER A 555 64.72 -35.21 -8.40
C SER A 555 64.43 -33.74 -8.06
N GLU A 556 64.77 -32.82 -8.96
CA GLU A 556 64.57 -31.36 -8.78
C GLU A 556 63.09 -30.91 -8.88
N ALA A 557 62.14 -31.85 -8.87
CA ALA A 557 60.71 -31.57 -8.91
C ALA A 557 60.19 -31.17 -7.50
N SER A 558 59.99 -29.87 -7.29
CA SER A 558 59.29 -29.33 -6.12
C SER A 558 57.87 -29.93 -6.04
N GLY A 559 57.58 -30.70 -4.99
CA GLY A 559 56.26 -31.26 -4.73
C GLY A 559 55.39 -30.26 -3.96
N THR A 560 54.20 -29.96 -4.47
CA THR A 560 53.23 -29.09 -3.80
C THR A 560 52.30 -29.90 -2.91
N ASP A 561 51.72 -30.98 -3.44
CA ASP A 561 50.71 -31.77 -2.75
C ASP A 561 50.79 -33.28 -3.06
N ILE A 562 50.21 -34.13 -2.19
CA ILE A 562 50.25 -35.59 -2.26
C ILE A 562 48.96 -36.26 -1.76
N SER A 563 48.44 -37.17 -2.57
CA SER A 563 47.37 -38.10 -2.16
C SER A 563 47.74 -39.56 -2.47
N ILE A 564 47.16 -40.52 -1.74
CA ILE A 564 47.52 -41.94 -1.84
C ILE A 564 46.27 -42.80 -2.09
N LYS A 565 46.32 -43.62 -3.16
CA LYS A 565 45.38 -44.71 -3.41
C LYS A 565 46.14 -46.03 -3.55
N ASP A 566 45.72 -47.04 -2.80
CA ASP A 566 46.29 -48.39 -2.74
C ASP A 566 47.81 -48.42 -2.46
N GLN A 567 48.62 -48.58 -3.51
CA GLN A 567 50.08 -48.68 -3.47
C GLN A 567 50.76 -47.57 -4.27
N TYR A 568 50.04 -46.48 -4.56
CA TYR A 568 50.49 -45.39 -5.42
C TYR A 568 50.32 -44.04 -4.70
N ALA A 569 51.40 -43.27 -4.67
CA ALA A 569 51.39 -41.86 -4.31
C ALA A 569 51.24 -41.00 -5.57
N TYR A 570 50.24 -40.13 -5.58
CA TYR A 570 49.92 -39.18 -6.62
C TYR A 570 50.38 -37.80 -6.13
N VAL A 571 51.35 -37.21 -6.81
CA VAL A 571 52.06 -36.02 -6.33
C VAL A 571 51.95 -34.91 -7.37
N CYS A 572 51.41 -33.76 -6.95
CA CYS A 572 51.48 -32.53 -7.74
C CYS A 572 52.90 -31.98 -7.68
N THR A 573 53.52 -31.79 -8.85
CA THR A 573 54.89 -31.26 -8.94
C THR A 573 54.97 -30.01 -9.81
N GLN A 574 55.61 -28.97 -9.27
CA GLN A 574 55.77 -27.69 -9.91
C GLN A 574 56.55 -27.87 -11.23
N ARG A 575 55.96 -27.45 -12.36
CA ARG A 575 56.50 -27.59 -13.74
C ARG A 575 56.66 -29.00 -14.30
N SER A 576 56.65 -30.06 -13.46
CA SER A 576 56.76 -31.46 -13.91
C SER A 576 55.42 -32.22 -13.88
N GLY A 577 54.35 -31.54 -13.44
CA GLY A 577 52.96 -31.97 -13.51
C GLY A 577 52.58 -33.01 -12.46
N LEU A 578 51.53 -33.78 -12.74
CA LEU A 578 51.17 -34.92 -11.90
C LEU A 578 52.20 -36.04 -12.09
N LYS A 579 52.76 -36.51 -10.98
CA LYS A 579 53.69 -37.65 -10.90
C LYS A 579 53.08 -38.77 -10.07
N ILE A 580 53.16 -40.01 -10.58
CA ILE A 580 52.62 -41.18 -9.91
C ILE A 580 53.77 -42.11 -9.56
N TYR A 581 53.97 -42.35 -8.26
CA TYR A 581 55.01 -43.20 -7.71
C TYR A 581 54.39 -44.44 -7.09
N ARG A 582 54.85 -45.64 -7.47
CA ARG A 582 54.51 -46.87 -6.75
C ARG A 582 55.36 -46.97 -5.49
N ILE A 583 54.70 -47.13 -4.34
CA ILE A 583 55.29 -47.11 -2.98
C ILE A 583 55.18 -48.47 -2.27
N ASN A 584 54.99 -49.56 -3.04
CA ASN A 584 54.82 -50.92 -2.50
C ASN A 584 56.07 -51.49 -1.80
N ASP A 585 57.25 -50.96 -2.13
CA ASP A 585 58.44 -50.98 -1.29
C ASP A 585 58.69 -49.54 -0.81
N PRO A 586 58.32 -49.18 0.44
CA PRO A 586 58.51 -47.84 0.98
C PRO A 586 59.97 -47.37 1.05
N SER A 587 60.94 -48.28 0.95
CA SER A 587 62.37 -47.92 0.87
C SER A 587 62.83 -47.57 -0.54
N ARG A 588 62.04 -47.95 -1.56
CA ARG A 588 62.36 -47.80 -2.98
C ARG A 588 61.11 -47.39 -3.78
N PRO A 589 60.58 -46.17 -3.58
CA PRO A 589 59.53 -45.63 -4.45
C PRO A 589 60.02 -45.54 -5.91
N ILE A 590 59.12 -45.76 -6.87
CA ILE A 590 59.45 -45.78 -8.31
C ILE A 590 58.40 -44.99 -9.09
N GLU A 591 58.81 -44.03 -9.92
CA GLU A 591 57.92 -43.35 -10.88
C GLU A 591 57.36 -44.38 -11.88
N VAL A 592 56.03 -44.47 -11.98
CA VAL A 592 55.34 -45.40 -12.89
C VAL A 592 54.59 -44.68 -14.01
N GLY A 593 54.14 -43.45 -13.79
CA GLY A 593 53.35 -42.67 -14.75
C GLY A 593 53.35 -41.19 -14.42
N THR A 594 52.96 -40.37 -15.39
CA THR A 594 52.95 -38.90 -15.27
C THR A 594 51.93 -38.28 -16.21
N CYS A 595 51.32 -37.16 -15.80
CA CYS A 595 50.43 -36.35 -16.62
C CYS A 595 50.96 -34.91 -16.64
N ASN A 596 51.22 -34.35 -17.83
CA ASN A 596 51.95 -33.09 -17.99
C ASN A 596 51.07 -31.83 -17.80
N ILE A 597 50.24 -31.83 -16.75
CA ILE A 597 49.33 -30.75 -16.37
C ILE A 597 49.92 -30.05 -15.15
N ASN A 598 50.07 -28.72 -15.17
CA ASN A 598 50.65 -27.98 -14.05
C ASN A 598 49.59 -27.73 -12.95
N VAL A 599 49.44 -28.70 -12.05
CA VAL A 599 48.46 -28.71 -10.95
C VAL A 599 49.09 -28.39 -9.58
N ALA A 600 48.27 -27.97 -8.62
CA ALA A 600 48.67 -27.51 -7.28
C ALA A 600 48.29 -28.49 -6.17
N SER A 601 47.00 -28.81 -6.01
CA SER A 601 46.46 -29.83 -5.08
C SER A 601 45.85 -31.02 -5.86
N ILE A 602 45.70 -32.17 -5.20
CA ILE A 602 45.11 -33.39 -5.77
C ILE A 602 44.28 -34.22 -4.77
N PHE A 603 43.00 -34.40 -5.11
CA PHE A 603 42.11 -35.34 -4.44
C PHE A 603 41.90 -36.60 -5.30
N ILE A 604 41.86 -37.77 -4.67
CA ILE A 604 41.59 -39.05 -5.37
C ILE A 604 40.20 -39.56 -4.94
N SER A 605 39.28 -39.69 -5.90
CA SER A 605 37.95 -40.27 -5.64
C SER A 605 37.62 -41.33 -6.68
N GLY A 606 37.37 -42.55 -6.20
CA GLY A 606 37.16 -43.72 -7.05
C GLY A 606 38.34 -43.94 -7.99
N ASP A 607 38.07 -43.93 -9.30
CA ASP A 607 39.02 -44.20 -10.37
C ASP A 607 39.57 -42.94 -11.06
N TYR A 608 39.34 -41.77 -10.47
CA TYR A 608 39.76 -40.47 -11.00
C TYR A 608 40.58 -39.69 -9.97
N ALA A 609 41.57 -38.95 -10.48
CA ALA A 609 42.25 -37.87 -9.78
C ALA A 609 41.64 -36.53 -10.19
N TYR A 610 41.32 -35.72 -9.19
CA TYR A 610 40.76 -34.38 -9.31
C TYR A 610 41.83 -33.41 -8.84
N ALA A 611 42.30 -32.51 -9.70
CA ALA A 611 43.48 -31.71 -9.41
C ALA A 611 43.28 -30.26 -9.84
N THR A 612 43.60 -29.33 -8.93
CA THR A 612 43.44 -27.89 -9.16
C THR A 612 44.60 -27.31 -9.95
N SER A 613 44.35 -26.27 -10.73
CA SER A 613 45.40 -25.41 -11.27
C SER A 613 44.97 -23.95 -11.18
N ILE A 614 45.86 -23.15 -10.57
CA ILE A 614 45.70 -21.72 -10.27
C ILE A 614 45.16 -20.90 -11.46
N ASN A 615 45.44 -21.30 -12.71
CA ASN A 615 45.01 -20.55 -13.90
C ASN A 615 43.99 -21.29 -14.80
N THR A 616 43.75 -22.58 -14.58
CA THR A 616 42.92 -23.43 -15.47
C THR A 616 41.83 -24.22 -14.74
N GLY A 617 41.59 -23.94 -13.46
CA GLY A 617 40.48 -24.50 -12.69
C GLY A 617 40.70 -25.96 -12.30
N LEU A 618 39.67 -26.79 -12.49
CA LEU A 618 39.68 -28.21 -12.12
C LEU A 618 40.01 -29.10 -13.33
N HIS A 619 41.01 -29.97 -13.17
CA HIS A 619 41.36 -31.03 -14.11
C HIS A 619 40.90 -32.39 -13.56
N ILE A 620 40.30 -33.22 -14.41
CA ILE A 620 39.84 -34.57 -14.08
C ILE A 620 40.64 -35.59 -14.90
N ILE A 621 41.28 -36.52 -14.21
CA ILE A 621 42.29 -37.42 -14.78
C ILE A 621 41.91 -38.88 -14.45
N ASP A 622 41.73 -39.70 -15.49
CA ASP A 622 41.57 -41.15 -15.36
C ASP A 622 42.89 -41.78 -14.87
N ILE A 623 42.82 -42.46 -13.72
CA ILE A 623 43.97 -43.13 -13.09
C ILE A 623 43.79 -44.66 -13.01
N ARG A 624 42.84 -45.25 -13.75
CA ARG A 624 42.63 -46.72 -13.83
C ARG A 624 43.87 -47.47 -14.30
N LEU A 625 44.75 -46.79 -15.04
CA LEU A 625 46.09 -47.24 -15.37
C LEU A 625 47.11 -46.24 -14.79
N PRO A 626 47.61 -46.43 -13.55
CA PRO A 626 48.56 -45.51 -12.91
C PRO A 626 49.89 -45.29 -13.65
N SER A 627 50.19 -46.09 -14.68
CA SER A 627 51.33 -45.91 -15.58
C SER A 627 51.05 -45.07 -16.84
N ASN A 628 49.77 -44.77 -17.10
CA ASN A 628 49.32 -43.93 -18.21
C ASN A 628 48.06 -43.16 -17.75
N PRO A 629 48.20 -42.18 -16.84
CA PRO A 629 47.10 -41.30 -16.46
C PRO A 629 46.68 -40.43 -17.64
N VAL A 630 45.37 -40.22 -17.83
CA VAL A 630 44.83 -39.48 -18.98
C VAL A 630 43.84 -38.43 -18.51
N GLU A 631 44.05 -37.18 -18.91
CA GLU A 631 43.07 -36.10 -18.72
C GLU A 631 41.79 -36.43 -19.51
N VAL A 632 40.66 -36.49 -18.81
CA VAL A 632 39.34 -36.76 -19.41
C VAL A 632 38.49 -35.51 -19.53
N ALA A 633 38.68 -34.52 -18.64
CA ALA A 633 38.03 -33.22 -18.71
C ALA A 633 38.84 -32.13 -18.00
N GLN A 634 38.59 -30.88 -18.38
CA GLN A 634 39.08 -29.67 -17.74
C GLN A 634 37.93 -28.65 -17.68
N ILE A 635 37.73 -28.02 -16.54
CA ILE A 635 36.72 -26.97 -16.35
C ILE A 635 37.36 -25.76 -15.67
N GLN A 636 37.23 -24.60 -16.32
CA GLN A 636 37.71 -23.32 -15.81
C GLN A 636 36.84 -22.86 -14.64
N THR A 637 37.44 -22.58 -13.48
CA THR A 637 36.78 -21.87 -12.38
C THR A 637 36.92 -20.35 -12.56
N PRO A 638 36.03 -19.52 -11.97
CA PRO A 638 36.08 -18.06 -12.10
C PRO A 638 37.36 -17.39 -11.59
N GLY A 639 37.98 -17.95 -10.53
CA GLY A 639 39.10 -17.39 -9.79
C GLY A 639 40.40 -18.19 -9.94
N ASN A 640 41.07 -18.46 -8.81
CA ASN A 640 42.29 -19.26 -8.77
C ASN A 640 42.04 -20.53 -7.94
N ALA A 641 41.86 -21.67 -8.59
CA ALA A 641 41.71 -22.95 -7.90
C ALA A 641 42.99 -23.31 -7.13
N TRP A 642 42.94 -23.24 -5.79
CA TRP A 642 44.02 -23.68 -4.90
C TRP A 642 43.88 -25.15 -4.56
N ASP A 643 42.70 -25.57 -4.10
CA ASP A 643 42.48 -26.88 -3.48
C ASP A 643 41.13 -27.48 -3.85
N VAL A 644 41.00 -28.81 -3.76
CA VAL A 644 39.81 -29.57 -4.11
C VAL A 644 39.57 -30.74 -3.17
N CYS A 645 38.32 -31.00 -2.82
CA CYS A 645 37.87 -32.27 -2.28
C CYS A 645 36.64 -32.78 -3.04
N VAL A 646 36.35 -34.09 -2.97
CA VAL A 646 35.26 -34.72 -3.73
C VAL A 646 34.44 -35.64 -2.84
N LEU A 647 33.12 -35.42 -2.81
CA LEU A 647 32.15 -36.26 -2.12
C LEU A 647 31.02 -36.64 -3.07
N HIS A 648 30.72 -37.94 -3.13
CA HIS A 648 29.77 -38.52 -4.08
C HIS A 648 30.05 -38.08 -5.53
N ASN A 649 29.17 -37.26 -6.10
CA ASN A 649 29.19 -36.80 -7.47
C ASN A 649 29.68 -35.35 -7.61
N TYR A 650 30.14 -34.72 -6.54
CA TYR A 650 30.48 -33.29 -6.54
C TYR A 650 31.93 -33.04 -6.12
N ALA A 651 32.61 -32.20 -6.89
CA ALA A 651 33.91 -31.64 -6.55
C ALA A 651 33.72 -30.22 -5.98
N TYR A 652 34.35 -29.97 -4.85
CA TYR A 652 34.29 -28.73 -4.08
C TYR A 652 35.66 -28.07 -4.18
N VAL A 653 35.74 -26.86 -4.74
CA VAL A 653 37.00 -26.19 -5.08
C VAL A 653 37.12 -24.86 -4.34
N ALA A 654 38.25 -24.65 -3.66
CA ALA A 654 38.65 -23.36 -3.09
C ALA A 654 39.23 -22.47 -4.19
N ASP A 655 38.52 -21.42 -4.60
CA ASP A 655 38.79 -20.65 -5.82
C ASP A 655 39.39 -19.25 -5.55
N TYR A 656 40.04 -19.11 -4.40
CA TYR A 656 40.71 -17.91 -3.89
C TYR A 656 39.80 -16.73 -3.58
N ALA A 657 39.62 -15.79 -4.50
CA ALA A 657 38.85 -14.57 -4.28
C ALA A 657 37.41 -14.69 -4.83
N GLN A 658 36.96 -15.93 -5.03
CA GLN A 658 35.66 -16.32 -5.59
C GLN A 658 35.04 -17.45 -4.74
N GLY A 659 35.47 -17.58 -3.47
CA GLY A 659 34.91 -18.49 -2.48
C GLY A 659 34.97 -19.98 -2.86
N LEU A 660 33.88 -20.67 -2.55
CA LEU A 660 33.66 -22.08 -2.86
C LEU A 660 32.97 -22.23 -4.22
N GLN A 661 33.50 -23.09 -5.08
CA GLN A 661 32.88 -23.51 -6.33
C GLN A 661 32.47 -24.99 -6.25
N ILE A 662 31.22 -25.31 -6.59
CA ILE A 662 30.67 -26.68 -6.54
C ILE A 662 30.40 -27.17 -7.97
N ILE A 663 31.05 -28.27 -8.36
CA ILE A 663 31.07 -28.82 -9.71
C ILE A 663 30.49 -30.24 -9.70
N ASP A 664 29.48 -30.49 -10.52
CA ASP A 664 29.00 -31.85 -10.80
C ASP A 664 30.03 -32.59 -11.66
N VAL A 665 30.46 -33.75 -11.16
CA VAL A 665 31.42 -34.67 -11.76
C VAL A 665 30.84 -36.09 -11.89
N SER A 666 29.50 -36.23 -11.89
CA SER A 666 28.79 -37.50 -12.11
C SER A 666 29.07 -38.12 -13.48
N ASP A 667 29.37 -37.29 -14.48
CA ASP A 667 30.12 -37.68 -15.68
C ASP A 667 31.51 -37.01 -15.65
N PRO A 668 32.57 -37.73 -15.25
CA PRO A 668 33.95 -37.23 -15.23
C PRO A 668 34.49 -36.74 -16.58
N ALA A 669 33.83 -37.02 -17.71
CA ALA A 669 34.18 -36.49 -19.02
C ALA A 669 33.40 -35.23 -19.42
N ASN A 670 32.33 -34.87 -18.70
CA ASN A 670 31.48 -33.70 -18.96
C ASN A 670 31.10 -32.94 -17.67
N PRO A 671 32.08 -32.50 -16.85
CA PRO A 671 31.81 -31.78 -15.61
C PRO A 671 31.21 -30.39 -15.87
N PHE A 672 30.40 -29.89 -14.93
CA PHE A 672 29.80 -28.55 -15.00
C PHE A 672 29.58 -27.93 -13.61
N LEU A 673 29.70 -26.60 -13.53
CA LEU A 673 29.44 -25.84 -12.29
C LEU A 673 27.93 -25.90 -11.96
N VAL A 674 27.59 -26.25 -10.71
CA VAL A 674 26.20 -26.32 -10.21
C VAL A 674 25.86 -25.24 -9.19
N GLY A 675 26.85 -24.75 -8.43
CA GLY A 675 26.64 -23.70 -7.44
C GLY A 675 27.96 -23.11 -6.96
N ALA A 676 27.86 -22.00 -6.22
CA ALA A 676 29.00 -21.32 -5.62
C ALA A 676 28.57 -20.57 -4.35
N VAL A 677 29.50 -20.32 -3.44
CA VAL A 677 29.35 -19.42 -2.28
C VAL A 677 30.47 -18.41 -2.35
N ASP A 678 30.14 -17.12 -2.37
CA ASP A 678 31.11 -16.09 -2.03
C ASP A 678 31.17 -15.99 -0.50
N THR A 679 32.37 -16.15 0.05
CA THR A 679 32.67 -16.10 1.49
C THR A 679 33.36 -14.79 1.90
N ASP A 680 33.37 -13.79 1.00
CA ASP A 680 34.11 -12.51 1.07
C ASP A 680 35.64 -12.67 1.21
N GLY A 681 36.17 -13.89 1.19
CA GLY A 681 37.48 -14.26 1.72
C GLY A 681 38.61 -14.50 0.71
N PHE A 682 39.47 -15.46 1.05
CA PHE A 682 40.69 -15.83 0.31
C PHE A 682 40.99 -17.32 0.45
N GLU A 683 40.09 -18.15 -0.05
CA GLU A 683 40.03 -19.59 0.20
C GLU A 683 41.21 -20.33 -0.44
N ARG A 684 41.95 -21.11 0.36
CA ARG A 684 43.13 -21.87 -0.11
C ARG A 684 43.08 -23.37 0.16
N CYS A 685 42.14 -23.82 0.98
CA CYS A 685 41.96 -25.20 1.38
C CYS A 685 40.47 -25.47 1.59
N VAL A 686 39.98 -26.66 1.22
CA VAL A 686 38.57 -27.03 1.29
C VAL A 686 38.43 -28.50 1.68
N TRP A 687 37.60 -28.78 2.68
CA TRP A 687 37.30 -30.14 3.12
C TRP A 687 35.80 -30.35 3.23
N VAL A 688 35.32 -31.53 2.82
CA VAL A 688 33.91 -31.91 2.83
C VAL A 688 33.73 -33.26 3.54
N VAL A 689 32.63 -33.40 4.27
CA VAL A 689 32.26 -34.61 5.02
C VAL A 689 30.74 -34.81 4.97
N GLU A 690 30.31 -36.07 5.04
CA GLU A 690 28.91 -36.46 5.23
C GLU A 690 28.65 -36.69 6.73
N TYR A 691 27.45 -36.33 7.20
CA TYR A 691 27.01 -36.39 8.61
C TYR A 691 25.70 -37.19 8.75
#